data_AF-A0A0K1F1C9-F1
#
_entry.id   AF-A0A0K1F1C9-F1
#
_cell.length_a   1.000
_cell.length_b   1.000
_cell.length_c   1.000
_cell.angle_alpha   90.00
_cell.angle_beta   90.00
_cell.angle_gamma   90.00
#
_symmetry.space_group_name_H-M   'P 1'
#
loop_
_entity.id
_entity.type
_entity.pdbx_description
1 polymer ?
#
loop_
_entity_poly.entity_id
_entity_poly.type
_entity_poly.pdbx_seq_one_letter_code
_entity_poly.pdbx_strand_id
1 'polypeptide(L)'
;MEVDGNHITYFIHGNKKYRFTDPEEKVRADTIAFLALKKGYDIHRVETEVAGSHNDFADVVLYRDARCTEPWLVIENKKADATPAERAEGEGQAFANAISLGAKYAMKDFGNESFIWQIEGFGGREREKNRIGTRDKLPSNYSEEMHYSLIANTDADIKPASAAVINMAIRRAHSIIWAGGKRDPLSAFDEWSKLMFAKVRDERHTPNGKPRGFQVGTGESDAAVSSRVHELFDQAKRQDPSIFPNNEKLELPDRKIAQVVEAIEQISFIGTDSDVIGTAFEGFFGSVFRGSLGQYFTMRSIARFVVGMLSPSSEDYVLDPTCGSGGFLLEALLQVWKVTDRDFAGQSDLERVKSDFAAQNVYGIEIHPTLARISKISLLLHHDGHTNIEADRSCLGPNLSKQRLKQAGGFDIIVGNPPFGTKIEEGDEDQLDGTSLSSFEVCKGKKSVQSEQVILERSIEWLKPGGRLGMVLPDGILNNSGAQSNCPAVRDWLFKQGRILGIVSLPDYAFRRSGATNKTSILVFEKFSDDESRRINQAFDKKSDLSISEALKSSGLDYHIFFAEANYVGYTPSGRPDNRNDLYNSDQNGFLSNDQEGSILGEWNTWYENDGTDDPRCVDILASDVWNAHPSHRIDPKYHVYKAHAQELIPSGWAAAPLSSLVERKKRAVDFGKNPMREYKVLTLSQTGVPRLREAGVGNNPPEWLGMYFADSSSKWYEVQEGDIVYSGIDLWKGVVCYVTADYEGAVVTQEYPILKVKDPSKIDPEFLSVLLRSKRFQKVFRAINTGHSNRRRTQQSDFNQALVYYPSLNEQKEIAKKVRDARSQITAAMQKVATVEREIDATLLATDEILDLNDEPIE
;
A
#
# COMPACT_ATOMS: atom_id res chain seq x y z
N MET A 1 -68.62 8.01 22.64
CA MET A 1 -69.11 6.86 23.41
C MET A 1 -70.26 7.34 24.29
N GLU A 2 -71.20 6.46 24.63
CA GLU A 2 -72.30 6.75 25.56
C GLU A 2 -72.36 5.65 26.62
N VAL A 3 -72.48 6.04 27.90
CA VAL A 3 -72.63 5.12 29.02
C VAL A 3 -74.08 5.18 29.50
N ASP A 4 -74.77 4.05 29.42
CA ASP A 4 -76.16 3.90 29.86
C ASP A 4 -76.26 2.73 30.86
N GLY A 5 -76.49 3.08 32.13
CA GLY A 5 -76.50 2.13 33.25
C GLY A 5 -75.22 1.31 33.34
N ASN A 6 -75.33 -0.01 33.12
CA ASN A 6 -74.22 -0.95 33.21
C ASN A 6 -73.49 -1.20 31.87
N HIS A 7 -73.81 -0.45 30.81
CA HIS A 7 -73.24 -0.67 29.48
C HIS A 7 -72.63 0.59 28.89
N ILE A 8 -71.60 0.39 28.07
CA ILE A 8 -70.99 1.44 27.24
C ILE A 8 -71.20 1.08 25.77
N THR A 9 -71.56 2.08 24.96
CA THR A 9 -71.71 1.97 23.52
C THR A 9 -70.64 2.79 22.82
N TYR A 10 -69.85 2.13 21.97
CA TYR A 10 -68.87 2.74 21.08
C TYR A 10 -69.52 3.00 19.72
N PHE A 11 -69.60 4.27 19.34
CA PHE A 11 -70.06 4.70 18.02
C PHE A 11 -68.88 4.78 17.06
N ILE A 12 -68.21 3.65 16.85
CA ILE A 12 -66.92 3.55 16.16
C ILE A 12 -66.96 2.32 15.25
N HIS A 13 -66.97 2.52 13.93
CA HIS A 13 -67.05 1.44 12.92
C HIS A 13 -68.06 0.33 13.28
N GLY A 14 -69.33 0.75 13.38
CA GLY A 14 -70.44 -0.08 13.86
C GLY A 14 -70.72 0.16 15.34
N ASN A 15 -72.00 0.18 15.73
CA ASN A 15 -72.36 0.39 17.13
C ASN A 15 -72.11 -0.90 17.92
N LYS A 16 -71.04 -0.94 18.72
CA LYS A 16 -70.72 -2.06 19.61
C LYS A 16 -71.01 -1.69 21.06
N LYS A 17 -71.68 -2.59 21.78
CA LYS A 17 -72.14 -2.38 23.16
C LYS A 17 -71.52 -3.42 24.09
N TYR A 18 -70.88 -2.97 25.16
CA TYR A 18 -70.17 -3.80 26.13
C TYR A 18 -70.61 -3.50 27.56
N ARG A 19 -70.27 -4.37 28.51
CA ARG A 19 -70.60 -4.20 29.93
C ARG A 19 -69.56 -3.30 30.60
N PHE A 20 -69.95 -2.09 30.96
CA PHE A 20 -69.06 -1.11 31.60
C PHE A 20 -68.68 -1.48 33.04
N THR A 21 -69.35 -2.47 33.64
CA THR A 21 -68.97 -3.04 34.93
C THR A 21 -67.69 -3.90 34.85
N ASP A 22 -67.27 -4.31 33.65
CA ASP A 22 -66.00 -5.01 33.45
C ASP A 22 -64.81 -4.06 33.69
N PRO A 23 -63.87 -4.39 34.59
CA PRO A 23 -62.68 -3.58 34.82
C PRO A 23 -61.81 -3.35 33.57
N GLU A 24 -61.75 -4.31 32.64
CA GLU A 24 -60.95 -4.18 31.40
C GLU A 24 -61.60 -3.19 30.43
N GLU A 25 -62.93 -3.18 30.37
CA GLU A 25 -63.70 -2.27 29.53
C GLU A 25 -63.53 -0.80 29.96
N LYS A 26 -63.35 -0.55 31.26
CA LYS A 26 -63.02 0.81 31.75
C LYS A 26 -61.67 1.29 31.23
N VAL A 27 -60.68 0.40 31.16
CA VAL A 27 -59.35 0.71 30.62
C VAL A 27 -59.41 0.90 29.12
N ARG A 28 -60.18 0.08 28.40
CA ARG A 28 -60.44 0.24 26.96
C ARG A 28 -61.10 1.59 26.65
N ALA A 29 -62.12 1.99 27.42
CA ALA A 29 -62.77 3.29 27.30
C ALA A 29 -61.79 4.47 27.51
N ASP A 30 -60.96 4.41 28.57
CA ASP A 30 -59.92 5.40 28.84
C ASP A 30 -58.89 5.48 27.70
N THR A 31 -58.47 4.32 27.19
CA THR A 31 -57.49 4.23 26.11
C THR A 31 -58.01 4.87 24.83
N ILE A 32 -59.24 4.55 24.42
CA ILE A 32 -59.83 5.14 23.22
C ILE A 32 -60.08 6.65 23.41
N ALA A 33 -60.48 7.09 24.61
CA ALA A 33 -60.59 8.52 24.92
C ALA A 33 -59.23 9.23 24.86
N PHE A 34 -58.17 8.61 25.36
CA PHE A 34 -56.80 9.10 25.27
C PHE A 34 -56.36 9.28 23.81
N LEU A 35 -56.61 8.28 22.95
CA LEU A 35 -56.26 8.33 21.53
C LEU A 35 -56.98 9.49 20.81
N ALA A 36 -58.30 9.60 21.01
CA ALA A 36 -59.10 10.62 20.33
C ALA A 36 -58.85 12.04 20.88
N LEU A 37 -58.92 12.21 22.20
CA LEU A 37 -58.95 13.54 22.83
C LEU A 37 -57.56 14.10 23.11
N LYS A 38 -56.60 13.26 23.52
CA LYS A 38 -55.26 13.70 23.90
C LYS A 38 -54.26 13.58 22.76
N LYS A 39 -54.35 12.52 21.95
CA LYS A 39 -53.45 12.28 20.81
C LYS A 39 -54.02 12.74 19.46
N GLY A 40 -55.30 13.11 19.42
CA GLY A 40 -55.92 13.68 18.22
C GLY A 40 -56.10 12.68 17.07
N TYR A 41 -56.19 11.38 17.36
CA TYR A 41 -56.47 10.38 16.33
C TYR A 41 -57.92 10.44 15.87
N ASP A 42 -58.12 10.26 14.57
CA ASP A 42 -59.44 10.15 13.97
C ASP A 42 -60.13 8.87 14.43
N ILE A 43 -61.18 9.03 15.23
CA ILE A 43 -61.93 7.90 15.80
C ILE A 43 -62.58 7.05 14.72
N HIS A 44 -62.86 7.58 13.53
CA HIS A 44 -63.38 6.80 12.40
C HIS A 44 -62.35 5.84 11.80
N ARG A 45 -61.12 5.78 12.34
CA ARG A 45 -60.06 4.84 11.95
C ARG A 45 -59.71 3.88 13.09
N VAL A 46 -60.60 3.73 14.06
CA VAL A 46 -60.44 2.80 15.17
C VAL A 46 -61.45 1.66 15.00
N GLU A 47 -61.03 0.43 15.25
CA GLU A 47 -61.93 -0.71 15.44
C GLU A 47 -61.63 -1.37 16.78
N THR A 48 -62.64 -1.99 17.38
CA THR A 48 -62.50 -2.80 18.60
C THR A 48 -62.80 -4.25 18.29
N GLU A 49 -62.17 -5.20 18.99
CA GLU A 49 -62.38 -6.65 18.81
C GLU A 49 -62.07 -7.09 17.36
N VAL A 50 -60.83 -6.89 16.93
CA VAL A 50 -60.34 -7.22 15.58
C VAL A 50 -59.63 -8.56 15.60
N ALA A 51 -59.97 -9.47 14.67
CA ALA A 51 -59.35 -10.80 14.62
C ALA A 51 -57.83 -10.70 14.41
N GLY A 52 -57.05 -11.20 15.38
CA GLY A 52 -55.59 -11.15 15.41
C GLY A 52 -54.97 -12.53 15.17
N SER A 53 -53.97 -12.88 15.97
CA SER A 53 -53.23 -14.14 15.86
C SER A 53 -53.90 -15.28 16.65
N HIS A 54 -53.76 -16.54 16.20
CA HIS A 54 -54.14 -17.75 16.95
C HIS A 54 -55.59 -17.76 17.51
N ASN A 55 -56.58 -17.32 16.73
CA ASN A 55 -58.00 -17.18 17.13
C ASN A 55 -58.25 -16.19 18.30
N ASP A 56 -57.30 -15.31 18.59
CA ASP A 56 -57.44 -14.24 19.58
C ASP A 56 -57.87 -12.92 18.91
N PHE A 57 -58.53 -12.04 19.66
CA PHE A 57 -58.95 -10.73 19.18
C PHE A 57 -58.08 -9.64 19.81
N ALA A 58 -57.68 -8.66 18.99
CA ALA A 58 -57.09 -7.43 19.49
C ALA A 58 -58.19 -6.51 20.02
N ASP A 59 -58.00 -6.01 21.24
CA ASP A 59 -58.99 -5.16 21.91
C ASP A 59 -59.29 -3.88 21.11
N VAL A 60 -58.24 -3.20 20.64
CA VAL A 60 -58.36 -1.98 19.83
C VAL A 60 -57.29 -1.97 18.74
N VAL A 61 -57.69 -1.66 17.52
CA VAL A 61 -56.78 -1.42 16.39
C VAL A 61 -57.04 -0.04 15.82
N LEU A 62 -55.99 0.74 15.71
CA LEU A 62 -55.99 2.05 15.07
C LEU A 62 -55.35 1.92 13.69
N TYR A 63 -56.00 2.45 12.65
CA TYR A 63 -55.62 2.31 11.25
C TYR A 63 -55.11 3.64 10.67
N ARG A 64 -54.26 3.60 9.65
CA ARG A 64 -53.83 4.80 8.92
C ARG A 64 -54.92 5.37 8.03
N ASP A 65 -55.78 4.52 7.47
CA ASP A 65 -56.77 4.90 6.48
C ASP A 65 -58.21 4.76 7.01
N ALA A 66 -59.14 5.54 6.43
CA ALA A 66 -60.55 5.55 6.83
C ALA A 66 -61.32 4.27 6.46
N ARG A 67 -60.75 3.40 5.61
CA ARG A 67 -61.35 2.11 5.26
C ARG A 67 -60.89 0.97 6.18
N CYS A 68 -60.07 1.27 7.19
CA CYS A 68 -59.52 0.31 8.14
C CYS A 68 -58.80 -0.86 7.47
N THR A 69 -57.93 -0.56 6.50
CA THR A 69 -57.16 -1.57 5.75
C THR A 69 -55.67 -1.61 6.11
N GLU A 70 -55.14 -0.55 6.71
CA GLU A 70 -53.73 -0.43 7.10
C GLU A 70 -53.59 -0.26 8.63
N PRO A 71 -53.45 -1.36 9.39
CA PRO A 71 -53.23 -1.29 10.84
C PRO A 71 -51.98 -0.48 11.19
N TRP A 72 -52.11 0.45 12.11
CA TRP A 72 -51.05 1.36 12.54
C TRP A 72 -50.59 1.06 13.97
N LEU A 73 -51.53 0.86 14.88
CA LEU A 73 -51.28 0.52 16.27
C LEU A 73 -52.28 -0.56 16.70
N VAL A 74 -51.76 -1.65 17.26
CA VAL A 74 -52.57 -2.68 17.94
C VAL A 74 -52.44 -2.50 19.43
N ILE A 75 -53.55 -2.58 20.14
CA ILE A 75 -53.63 -2.31 21.57
C ILE A 75 -54.35 -3.46 22.25
N GLU A 76 -53.77 -3.93 23.34
CA GLU A 76 -54.45 -4.78 24.29
C GLU A 76 -54.66 -4.03 25.61
N ASN A 77 -55.82 -4.21 26.21
CA ASN A 77 -56.23 -3.63 27.46
C ASN A 77 -56.24 -4.71 28.56
N LYS A 78 -56.01 -4.32 29.81
CA LYS A 78 -56.18 -5.21 30.97
C LYS A 78 -56.51 -4.38 32.19
N LYS A 79 -57.15 -4.99 33.18
CA LYS A 79 -57.49 -4.35 34.46
C LYS A 79 -56.24 -3.78 35.15
N ALA A 80 -56.39 -2.64 35.82
CA ALA A 80 -55.28 -1.91 36.47
C ALA A 80 -54.59 -2.71 37.59
N ASP A 81 -55.32 -3.62 38.23
CA ASP A 81 -54.86 -4.51 39.30
C ASP A 81 -54.41 -5.89 38.78
N ALA A 82 -54.07 -6.02 37.49
CA ALA A 82 -53.55 -7.25 36.90
C ALA A 82 -52.27 -7.73 37.58
N THR A 83 -52.21 -9.03 37.85
CA THR A 83 -51.05 -9.74 38.41
C THR A 83 -49.86 -9.73 37.44
N PRO A 84 -48.61 -9.93 37.92
CA PRO A 84 -47.44 -9.98 37.04
C PRO A 84 -47.53 -11.01 35.91
N ALA A 85 -48.19 -12.15 36.13
CA ALA A 85 -48.41 -13.17 35.11
C ALA A 85 -49.39 -12.68 34.03
N GLU A 86 -50.54 -12.12 34.43
CA GLU A 86 -51.51 -11.52 33.51
C GLU A 86 -50.90 -10.35 32.71
N ARG A 87 -49.97 -9.60 33.32
CA ARG A 87 -49.22 -8.54 32.65
C ARG A 87 -48.32 -9.10 31.55
N ALA A 88 -47.47 -10.07 31.88
CA ALA A 88 -46.55 -10.70 30.92
C ALA A 88 -47.27 -11.40 29.76
N GLU A 89 -48.39 -12.07 30.06
CA GLU A 89 -49.27 -12.67 29.05
C GLU A 89 -49.83 -11.60 28.10
N GLY A 90 -50.38 -10.52 28.66
CA GLY A 90 -50.92 -9.42 27.88
C GLY A 90 -49.89 -8.71 27.00
N GLU A 91 -48.66 -8.53 27.48
CA GLU A 91 -47.55 -8.01 26.64
C GLU A 91 -47.24 -8.94 25.46
N GLY A 92 -47.27 -10.26 25.71
CA GLY A 92 -47.11 -11.28 24.68
C GLY A 92 -48.20 -11.22 23.60
N GLN A 93 -49.46 -11.06 24.02
CA GLN A 93 -50.61 -10.93 23.13
C GLN A 93 -50.53 -9.66 22.26
N ALA A 94 -50.26 -8.49 22.86
CA ALA A 94 -50.16 -7.24 22.13
C ALA A 94 -49.10 -7.31 21.02
N PHE A 95 -47.97 -7.93 21.31
CA PHE A 95 -46.89 -8.12 20.35
C PHE A 95 -47.27 -9.12 19.24
N ALA A 96 -47.90 -10.24 19.59
CA ALA A 96 -48.29 -11.27 18.63
C ALA A 96 -49.39 -10.77 17.67
N ASN A 97 -50.40 -10.07 18.21
CA ASN A 97 -51.48 -9.49 17.40
C ASN A 97 -50.97 -8.36 16.51
N ALA A 98 -50.05 -7.50 16.99
CA ALA A 98 -49.44 -6.47 16.16
C ALA A 98 -48.64 -7.04 14.99
N ILE A 99 -47.88 -8.12 15.20
CA ILE A 99 -47.16 -8.81 14.11
C ILE A 99 -48.15 -9.41 13.11
N SER A 100 -49.17 -10.13 13.59
CA SER A 100 -50.15 -10.80 12.74
C SER A 100 -50.94 -9.83 11.88
N LEU A 101 -51.26 -8.66 12.42
CA LEU A 101 -52.00 -7.60 11.73
C LEU A 101 -51.08 -6.68 10.91
N GLY A 102 -49.76 -6.83 11.00
CA GLY A 102 -48.82 -5.96 10.29
C GLY A 102 -48.79 -4.51 10.79
N ALA A 103 -49.09 -4.28 12.07
CA ALA A 103 -49.12 -2.94 12.64
C ALA A 103 -47.71 -2.38 12.91
N LYS A 104 -47.56 -1.06 12.79
CA LYS A 104 -46.30 -0.35 13.05
C LYS A 104 -45.93 -0.36 14.54
N TYR A 105 -46.94 -0.21 15.40
CA TYR A 105 -46.78 -0.18 16.85
C TYR A 105 -47.66 -1.23 17.55
N ALA A 106 -47.21 -1.67 18.72
CA ALA A 106 -48.01 -2.45 19.65
C ALA A 106 -48.08 -1.70 20.99
N MET A 107 -49.22 -1.74 21.67
CA MET A 107 -49.37 -1.17 23.01
C MET A 107 -50.09 -2.14 23.94
N LYS A 108 -49.62 -2.22 25.19
CA LYS A 108 -50.38 -2.79 26.29
C LYS A 108 -50.74 -1.69 27.27
N ASP A 109 -52.02 -1.56 27.63
CA ASP A 109 -52.50 -0.53 28.55
C ASP A 109 -53.26 -1.15 29.74
N PHE A 110 -52.81 -0.80 30.95
CA PHE A 110 -53.41 -1.17 32.24
C PHE A 110 -54.16 0.02 32.88
N GLY A 111 -54.27 1.15 32.18
CA GLY A 111 -54.91 2.38 32.64
C GLY A 111 -53.97 3.26 33.48
N ASN A 112 -53.35 2.70 34.52
CA ASN A 112 -52.35 3.39 35.34
C ASN A 112 -50.92 3.29 34.78
N GLU A 113 -50.67 2.30 33.94
CA GLU A 113 -49.38 1.99 33.34
C GLU A 113 -49.59 1.47 31.93
N SER A 114 -48.65 1.76 31.03
CA SER A 114 -48.72 1.31 29.63
C SER A 114 -47.33 1.12 29.05
N PHE A 115 -47.25 0.27 28.03
CA PHE A 115 -46.01 -0.07 27.35
C PHE A 115 -46.23 -0.05 25.85
N ILE A 116 -45.28 0.53 25.11
CA ILE A 116 -45.32 0.59 23.64
C ILE A 116 -44.06 0.02 23.04
N TRP A 117 -44.26 -0.70 21.94
CA TRP A 117 -43.21 -1.23 21.09
C TRP A 117 -43.37 -0.75 19.66
N GLN A 118 -42.25 -0.51 18.98
CA GLN A 118 -42.19 -0.39 17.53
C GLN A 118 -41.96 -1.78 16.91
N ILE A 119 -42.90 -2.25 16.11
CA ILE A 119 -42.83 -3.57 15.47
C ILE A 119 -42.12 -3.47 14.12
N GLU A 120 -42.37 -2.38 13.38
CA GLU A 120 -41.75 -2.12 12.08
C GLU A 120 -40.22 -1.94 12.23
N GLY A 121 -39.44 -2.78 11.53
CA GLY A 121 -37.98 -2.72 11.49
C GLY A 121 -37.23 -3.58 12.52
N PHE A 122 -37.94 -4.29 13.41
CA PHE A 122 -37.33 -5.12 14.46
C PHE A 122 -37.69 -6.61 14.32
N GLY A 123 -36.76 -7.50 14.68
CA GLY A 123 -37.00 -8.94 14.69
C GLY A 123 -37.92 -9.38 15.85
N GLY A 124 -38.71 -10.45 15.66
CA GLY A 124 -39.72 -10.90 16.64
C GLY A 124 -39.20 -11.29 18.04
N ARG A 125 -37.88 -11.37 18.24
CA ARG A 125 -37.21 -11.64 19.54
C ARG A 125 -36.61 -10.38 20.20
N GLU A 126 -36.75 -9.20 19.60
CA GLU A 126 -36.08 -7.96 20.05
C GLU A 126 -36.95 -7.07 20.96
N ARG A 127 -37.84 -7.68 21.76
CA ARG A 127 -38.89 -7.01 22.57
C ARG A 127 -38.38 -5.96 23.57
N GLU A 128 -37.15 -6.12 24.05
CA GLU A 128 -36.54 -5.14 24.96
C GLU A 128 -35.98 -3.92 24.22
N LYS A 129 -35.39 -4.14 23.05
CA LYS A 129 -34.75 -3.08 22.25
C LYS A 129 -35.75 -2.18 21.53
N ASN A 130 -36.91 -2.73 21.17
CA ASN A 130 -37.93 -2.01 20.40
C ASN A 130 -39.00 -1.34 21.29
N ARG A 131 -38.82 -1.35 22.61
CA ARG A 131 -39.70 -0.67 23.57
C ARG A 131 -39.41 0.84 23.56
N ILE A 132 -40.42 1.64 23.20
CA ILE A 132 -40.27 3.10 23.03
C ILE A 132 -40.77 3.92 24.23
N GLY A 133 -41.48 3.29 25.17
CA GLY A 133 -41.91 3.93 26.42
C GLY A 133 -43.36 3.62 26.80
N THR A 134 -44.03 4.59 27.42
CA THR A 134 -45.46 4.53 27.83
C THR A 134 -46.35 5.21 26.79
N ARG A 135 -47.68 5.06 26.88
CA ARG A 135 -48.69 5.60 25.94
C ARG A 135 -48.49 7.06 25.52
N ASP A 136 -47.88 7.87 26.38
CA ASP A 136 -47.54 9.27 26.07
C ASP A 136 -46.48 9.45 24.98
N LYS A 137 -45.68 8.41 24.68
CA LYS A 137 -44.70 8.38 23.58
C LYS A 137 -45.30 8.05 22.22
N LEU A 138 -46.59 7.71 22.13
CA LEU A 138 -47.25 7.63 20.83
C LEU A 138 -47.15 8.96 20.09
N PRO A 139 -46.83 8.94 18.78
CA PRO A 139 -47.11 10.03 17.86
C PRO A 139 -48.44 10.75 18.12
N SER A 140 -48.53 12.04 17.80
CA SER A 140 -49.83 12.74 17.80
C SER A 140 -50.38 12.73 16.38
N ASN A 141 -51.64 12.35 16.17
CA ASN A 141 -52.27 12.34 14.84
C ASN A 141 -51.38 11.71 13.74
N TYR A 142 -50.79 10.54 14.03
CA TYR A 142 -49.87 9.80 13.15
C TYR A 142 -48.53 10.49 12.84
N SER A 143 -48.16 11.56 13.56
CA SER A 143 -46.92 12.34 13.33
C SER A 143 -45.63 11.54 13.61
N GLU A 144 -44.78 11.36 12.61
CA GLU A 144 -43.49 10.66 12.76
C GLU A 144 -42.41 11.61 13.34
N GLU A 145 -42.56 12.07 14.58
CA GLU A 145 -41.51 12.86 15.24
C GLU A 145 -40.27 11.97 15.52
N MET A 146 -39.15 12.28 14.86
CA MET A 146 -37.88 11.56 15.03
C MET A 146 -37.26 11.85 16.40
N HIS A 147 -36.89 10.80 17.14
CA HIS A 147 -36.18 10.92 18.41
C HIS A 147 -34.67 10.70 18.21
N TYR A 148 -33.88 11.68 18.66
CA TYR A 148 -32.42 11.67 18.57
C TYR A 148 -31.81 11.49 19.97
N SER A 149 -30.86 10.56 20.09
CA SER A 149 -30.23 10.20 21.37
C SER A 149 -29.02 11.08 21.70
N LEU A 150 -28.28 11.52 20.67
CA LEU A 150 -27.08 12.32 20.83
C LEU A 150 -27.41 13.80 20.75
N ILE A 151 -27.32 14.49 21.89
CA ILE A 151 -27.61 15.93 22.01
C ILE A 151 -26.34 16.68 22.41
N ALA A 152 -25.96 17.68 21.62
CA ALA A 152 -24.71 18.41 21.78
C ALA A 152 -24.59 19.08 23.16
N ASN A 153 -23.42 18.89 23.81
CA ASN A 153 -23.08 19.43 25.13
C ASN A 153 -24.05 19.01 26.25
N THR A 154 -24.49 17.75 26.24
CA THR A 154 -25.27 17.11 27.32
C THR A 154 -24.61 15.80 27.76
N ASP A 155 -25.09 15.17 28.83
CA ASP A 155 -24.57 13.87 29.30
C ASP A 155 -24.71 12.74 28.25
N ALA A 156 -25.65 12.92 27.32
CA ALA A 156 -25.94 12.02 26.21
C ALA A 156 -25.17 12.36 24.92
N ASP A 157 -24.26 13.33 24.94
CA ASP A 157 -23.44 13.68 23.76
C ASP A 157 -22.38 12.62 23.46
N ILE A 158 -21.77 12.74 22.27
CA ILE A 158 -20.61 11.97 21.83
C ILE A 158 -19.43 12.13 22.80
N LYS A 159 -18.61 11.07 22.93
CA LYS A 159 -17.52 11.03 23.93
C LYS A 159 -16.17 10.71 23.30
N PRO A 160 -15.06 11.23 23.86
CA PRO A 160 -13.72 10.79 23.49
C PRO A 160 -13.56 9.27 23.65
N ALA A 161 -12.74 8.66 22.81
CA ALA A 161 -12.53 7.21 22.84
C ALA A 161 -11.04 6.86 22.75
N SER A 162 -10.69 5.65 23.20
CA SER A 162 -9.31 5.14 23.07
C SER A 162 -8.95 4.86 21.61
N ALA A 163 -7.65 4.89 21.29
CA ALA A 163 -7.15 4.65 19.95
C ALA A 163 -7.62 3.29 19.37
N ALA A 164 -7.73 2.26 20.22
CA ALA A 164 -8.21 0.94 19.83
C ALA A 164 -9.69 0.94 19.41
N VAL A 165 -10.54 1.66 20.16
CA VAL A 165 -11.97 1.79 19.85
C VAL A 165 -12.16 2.58 18.56
N ILE A 166 -11.44 3.69 18.39
CA ILE A 166 -11.47 4.51 17.17
C ILE A 166 -11.01 3.68 15.96
N ASN A 167 -9.89 2.96 16.09
CA ASN A 167 -9.36 2.13 15.02
C ASN A 167 -10.36 1.05 14.59
N MET A 168 -11.01 0.38 15.54
CA MET A 168 -12.02 -0.64 15.27
C MET A 168 -13.25 -0.05 14.58
N ALA A 169 -13.75 1.09 15.05
CA ALA A 169 -14.91 1.77 14.48
C ALA A 169 -14.66 2.22 13.03
N ILE A 170 -13.49 2.83 12.77
CA ILE A 170 -13.06 3.24 11.44
C ILE A 170 -12.90 2.04 10.49
N ARG A 171 -12.30 0.94 10.97
CA ARG A 171 -12.20 -0.30 10.18
C ARG A 171 -13.57 -0.86 9.81
N ARG A 172 -14.50 -0.87 10.75
CA ARG A 172 -15.88 -1.32 10.51
C ARG A 172 -16.56 -0.44 9.46
N ALA A 173 -16.46 0.89 9.60
CA ALA A 173 -16.97 1.85 8.62
C ALA A 173 -16.40 1.60 7.22
N HIS A 174 -15.08 1.49 7.08
CA HIS A 174 -14.42 1.20 5.81
C HIS A 174 -14.85 -0.16 5.24
N SER A 175 -15.01 -1.19 6.07
CA SER A 175 -15.44 -2.53 5.63
C SER A 175 -16.87 -2.53 5.06
N ILE A 176 -17.79 -1.73 5.64
CA ILE A 176 -19.16 -1.56 5.13
C ILE A 176 -19.13 -0.95 3.73
N ILE A 177 -18.27 0.04 3.52
CA ILE A 177 -18.10 0.74 2.24
C ILE A 177 -17.48 -0.20 1.19
N TRP A 178 -16.42 -0.91 1.56
CA TRP A 178 -15.66 -1.83 0.71
C TRP A 178 -16.46 -3.06 0.26
N ALA A 179 -17.45 -3.50 1.06
CA ALA A 179 -18.41 -4.55 0.74
C ALA A 179 -17.76 -5.85 0.18
N GLY A 180 -16.66 -6.28 0.80
CA GLY A 180 -15.98 -7.53 0.47
C GLY A 180 -15.23 -7.52 -0.87
N GLY A 181 -14.71 -6.36 -1.31
CA GLY A 181 -13.91 -6.26 -2.53
C GLY A 181 -14.71 -5.95 -3.80
N LYS A 182 -16.02 -5.67 -3.67
CA LYS A 182 -16.88 -5.30 -4.81
C LYS A 182 -16.64 -3.88 -5.33
N ARG A 183 -15.89 -3.05 -4.58
CA ARG A 183 -15.55 -1.68 -4.94
C ARG A 183 -14.04 -1.53 -5.02
N ASP A 184 -13.60 -0.72 -5.98
CA ASP A 184 -12.21 -0.30 -6.10
C ASP A 184 -11.70 0.27 -4.75
N PRO A 185 -10.52 -0.16 -4.27
CA PRO A 185 -9.98 0.28 -2.97
C PRO A 185 -9.83 1.80 -2.82
N LEU A 186 -9.44 2.50 -3.89
CA LEU A 186 -9.25 3.95 -3.85
C LEU A 186 -10.59 4.67 -3.76
N SER A 187 -11.58 4.22 -4.52
CA SER A 187 -12.95 4.71 -4.48
C SER A 187 -13.62 4.45 -3.12
N ALA A 188 -13.42 3.26 -2.54
CA ALA A 188 -13.95 2.93 -1.22
C ALA A 188 -13.37 3.83 -0.12
N PHE A 189 -12.08 4.16 -0.24
CA PHE A 189 -11.43 5.08 0.68
C PHE A 189 -11.92 6.52 0.50
N ASP A 190 -12.08 6.98 -0.75
CA ASP A 190 -12.60 8.31 -1.04
C ASP A 190 -13.98 8.54 -0.41
N GLU A 191 -14.90 7.57 -0.57
CA GLU A 191 -16.23 7.60 0.05
C GLU A 191 -16.19 7.59 1.57
N TRP A 192 -15.27 6.80 2.15
CA TRP A 192 -15.04 6.82 3.60
C TRP A 192 -14.58 8.21 4.06
N SER A 193 -13.68 8.83 3.32
CA SER A 193 -13.11 10.13 3.66
C SER A 193 -14.16 11.25 3.65
N LYS A 194 -15.13 11.21 2.72
CA LYS A 194 -16.28 12.14 2.64
C LYS A 194 -17.17 12.04 3.89
N LEU A 195 -17.46 10.83 4.36
CA LEU A 195 -18.24 10.59 5.58
C LEU A 195 -17.54 11.10 6.84
N MET A 196 -16.23 10.89 6.94
CA MET A 196 -15.43 11.41 8.05
C MET A 196 -15.46 12.94 8.10
N PHE A 197 -15.40 13.59 6.93
CA PHE A 197 -15.49 15.05 6.84
C PHE A 197 -16.87 15.59 7.24
N ALA A 198 -17.95 14.91 6.85
CA ALA A 198 -19.31 15.23 7.29
C ALA A 198 -19.46 15.12 8.82
N LYS A 199 -18.86 14.09 9.43
CA LYS A 199 -18.84 13.94 10.89
C LYS A 199 -18.08 15.06 11.58
N VAL A 200 -16.88 15.39 11.13
CA VAL A 200 -16.08 16.50 11.69
C VAL A 200 -16.84 17.83 11.60
N ARG A 201 -17.57 18.05 10.50
CA ARG A 201 -18.43 19.23 10.33
C ARG A 201 -19.56 19.29 11.36
N ASP A 202 -20.21 18.18 11.64
CA ASP A 202 -21.25 18.09 12.67
C ASP A 202 -20.65 18.38 14.06
N GLU A 203 -19.58 17.70 14.44
CA GLU A 203 -18.96 17.83 15.76
C GLU A 203 -18.63 19.29 16.12
N ARG A 204 -18.09 20.04 15.16
CA ARG A 204 -17.66 21.44 15.34
C ARG A 204 -18.79 22.46 15.39
N HIS A 205 -19.97 22.16 14.84
CA HIS A 205 -20.96 23.21 14.56
C HIS A 205 -22.37 22.90 15.05
N THR A 206 -22.66 21.72 15.59
CA THR A 206 -23.95 21.49 16.27
C THR A 206 -24.06 22.42 17.48
N PRO A 207 -25.07 23.30 17.57
CA PRO A 207 -25.25 24.15 18.74
C PRO A 207 -25.61 23.34 19.98
N ASN A 208 -25.17 23.80 21.15
CA ASN A 208 -25.50 23.17 22.43
C ASN A 208 -27.01 22.97 22.60
N GLY A 209 -27.41 21.80 23.13
CA GLY A 209 -28.80 21.42 23.33
C GLY A 209 -29.56 21.04 22.05
N LYS A 210 -28.90 20.98 20.89
CA LYS A 210 -29.48 20.49 19.64
C LYS A 210 -29.02 19.05 19.34
N PRO A 211 -29.84 18.25 18.63
CA PRO A 211 -29.41 16.93 18.16
C PRO A 211 -28.19 17.01 17.23
N ARG A 212 -27.25 16.08 17.40
CA ARG A 212 -26.18 15.84 16.42
C ARG A 212 -26.79 15.47 15.06
N GLY A 213 -26.27 16.02 13.98
CA GLY A 213 -26.72 15.66 12.63
C GLY A 213 -26.12 14.33 12.16
N PHE A 214 -24.96 13.95 12.68
CA PHE A 214 -24.29 12.70 12.34
C PHE A 214 -24.67 11.59 13.33
N GLN A 215 -25.92 11.16 13.30
CA GLN A 215 -26.44 10.04 14.10
C GLN A 215 -27.57 9.33 13.35
N VAL A 216 -28.04 8.19 13.86
CA VAL A 216 -29.27 7.53 13.41
C VAL A 216 -30.38 7.77 14.45
N GLY A 217 -31.45 8.44 14.04
CA GLY A 217 -32.64 8.66 14.88
C GLY A 217 -33.48 7.38 15.05
N THR A 218 -34.18 7.26 16.19
CA THR A 218 -35.11 6.16 16.41
C THR A 218 -36.28 6.27 15.44
N GLY A 219 -36.47 5.26 14.59
CA GLY A 219 -37.50 5.25 13.55
C GLY A 219 -37.18 6.11 12.31
N GLU A 220 -35.96 6.66 12.23
CA GLU A 220 -35.49 7.38 11.04
C GLU A 220 -35.19 6.39 9.91
N SER A 221 -35.64 6.68 8.69
CA SER A 221 -35.34 5.84 7.53
C SER A 221 -33.91 6.06 7.04
N ASP A 222 -33.31 5.05 6.41
CA ASP A 222 -31.96 5.16 5.82
C ASP A 222 -31.83 6.37 4.88
N ALA A 223 -32.89 6.67 4.11
CA ALA A 223 -32.93 7.81 3.19
C ALA A 223 -32.93 9.17 3.91
N ALA A 224 -33.58 9.27 5.07
CA ALA A 224 -33.57 10.49 5.88
C ALA A 224 -32.19 10.72 6.51
N VAL A 225 -31.57 9.68 7.07
CA VAL A 225 -30.18 9.74 7.59
C VAL A 225 -29.23 10.17 6.46
N SER A 226 -29.33 9.51 5.30
CA SER A 226 -28.53 9.80 4.11
C SER A 226 -28.65 11.26 3.69
N SER A 227 -29.87 11.77 3.57
CA SER A 227 -30.13 13.17 3.18
C SER A 227 -29.45 14.18 4.11
N ARG A 228 -29.50 13.93 5.43
CA ARG A 228 -28.86 14.79 6.43
C ARG A 228 -27.33 14.72 6.37
N VAL A 229 -26.77 13.53 6.17
CA VAL A 229 -25.32 13.34 6.02
C VAL A 229 -24.82 14.01 4.74
N HIS A 230 -25.57 13.94 3.65
CA HIS A 230 -25.31 14.69 2.42
C HIS A 230 -25.28 16.21 2.68
N GLU A 231 -26.23 16.72 3.46
CA GLU A 231 -26.26 18.13 3.83
C GLU A 231 -25.03 18.52 4.67
N LEU A 232 -24.66 17.71 5.67
CA LEU A 232 -23.45 17.92 6.46
C LEU A 232 -22.20 17.92 5.59
N PHE A 233 -22.09 16.99 4.64
CA PHE A 233 -21.00 16.96 3.69
C PHE A 233 -20.97 18.22 2.81
N ASP A 234 -22.12 18.64 2.27
CA ASP A 234 -22.23 19.87 1.48
C ASP A 234 -21.83 21.12 2.26
N GLN A 235 -22.22 21.19 3.54
CA GLN A 235 -21.80 22.26 4.45
C GLN A 235 -20.29 22.22 4.76
N ALA A 236 -19.71 21.03 4.84
CA ALA A 236 -18.27 20.85 5.05
C ALA A 236 -17.47 21.31 3.83
N LYS A 237 -17.89 20.94 2.61
CA LYS A 237 -17.26 21.39 1.36
C LYS A 237 -17.24 22.91 1.24
N ARG A 238 -18.34 23.58 1.61
CA ARG A 238 -18.43 25.06 1.58
C ARG A 238 -17.47 25.73 2.56
N GLN A 239 -17.15 25.07 3.67
CA GLN A 239 -16.22 25.58 4.67
C GLN A 239 -14.76 25.45 4.20
N ASP A 240 -14.42 24.34 3.55
CA ASP A 240 -13.09 24.13 2.98
C ASP A 240 -13.15 23.54 1.57
N PRO A 241 -13.32 24.39 0.54
CA PRO A 241 -13.40 23.95 -0.85
C PRO A 241 -12.05 23.44 -1.38
N SER A 242 -10.96 23.60 -0.61
CA SER A 242 -9.64 23.11 -1.03
C SER A 242 -9.53 21.59 -0.92
N ILE A 243 -10.34 20.94 -0.07
CA ILE A 243 -10.32 19.48 0.12
C ILE A 243 -11.26 18.81 -0.88
N PHE A 244 -12.48 19.33 -1.05
CA PHE A 244 -13.48 18.75 -1.93
C PHE A 244 -14.06 19.81 -2.87
N PRO A 245 -14.03 19.60 -4.20
CA PRO A 245 -14.72 20.45 -5.16
C PRO A 245 -16.22 20.57 -4.85
N ASN A 246 -16.83 21.72 -5.15
CA ASN A 246 -18.24 21.98 -4.85
C ASN A 246 -19.21 20.95 -5.48
N ASN A 247 -18.84 20.40 -6.64
CA ASN A 247 -19.63 19.40 -7.37
C ASN A 247 -19.44 17.96 -6.85
N GLU A 248 -18.47 17.71 -5.96
CA GLU A 248 -18.22 16.37 -5.41
C GLU A 248 -19.42 15.89 -4.58
N LYS A 249 -19.82 14.62 -4.72
CA LYS A 249 -20.94 14.05 -3.97
C LYS A 249 -20.52 12.77 -3.27
N LEU A 250 -21.24 12.43 -2.21
CA LEU A 250 -21.15 11.11 -1.58
C LEU A 250 -21.87 10.10 -2.46
N GLU A 251 -21.18 9.06 -2.93
CA GLU A 251 -21.69 8.06 -3.88
C GLU A 251 -21.84 6.69 -3.20
N LEU A 252 -22.69 6.67 -2.17
CA LEU A 252 -23.04 5.48 -1.41
C LEU A 252 -24.56 5.28 -1.39
N PRO A 253 -25.04 4.02 -1.43
CA PRO A 253 -26.44 3.74 -1.14
C PRO A 253 -26.82 4.19 0.27
N ASP A 254 -28.02 4.73 0.44
CA ASP A 254 -28.55 5.27 1.71
C ASP A 254 -28.31 4.32 2.90
N ARG A 255 -28.62 3.03 2.70
CA ARG A 255 -28.40 1.99 3.71
C ARG A 255 -26.95 1.89 4.18
N LYS A 256 -25.99 2.03 3.27
CA LYS A 256 -24.56 1.99 3.65
C LYS A 256 -24.17 3.24 4.43
N ILE A 257 -24.73 4.41 4.08
CA ILE A 257 -24.47 5.66 4.80
C ILE A 257 -24.96 5.51 6.25
N ALA A 258 -26.21 5.07 6.45
CA ALA A 258 -26.77 4.84 7.78
C ALA A 258 -25.95 3.84 8.61
N GLN A 259 -25.52 2.72 8.01
CA GLN A 259 -24.66 1.74 8.67
C GLN A 259 -23.29 2.30 9.08
N VAL A 260 -22.69 3.18 8.27
CA VAL A 260 -21.43 3.83 8.64
C VAL A 260 -21.65 4.85 9.75
N VAL A 261 -22.73 5.63 9.69
CA VAL A 261 -23.10 6.57 10.76
C VAL A 261 -23.22 5.82 12.09
N GLU A 262 -24.02 4.75 12.12
CA GLU A 262 -24.20 3.90 13.31
C GLU A 262 -22.87 3.36 13.86
N ALA A 263 -21.91 3.05 12.97
CA ALA A 263 -20.61 2.52 13.39
C ALA A 263 -19.72 3.53 14.11
N ILE A 264 -19.89 4.85 13.89
CA ILE A 264 -18.98 5.88 14.39
C ILE A 264 -19.65 7.05 15.12
N GLU A 265 -20.99 7.12 15.18
CA GLU A 265 -21.75 8.24 15.73
C GLU A 265 -21.40 8.58 17.19
N GLN A 266 -21.13 7.57 18.03
CA GLN A 266 -20.90 7.73 19.48
C GLN A 266 -19.53 8.35 19.83
N ILE A 267 -18.59 8.34 18.89
CA ILE A 267 -17.20 8.72 19.13
C ILE A 267 -17.03 10.20 18.81
N SER A 268 -16.44 10.98 19.71
CA SER A 268 -15.96 12.32 19.35
C SER A 268 -14.57 12.22 18.75
N PHE A 269 -14.40 12.67 17.50
CA PHE A 269 -13.07 12.87 16.95
C PHE A 269 -12.48 14.19 17.41
N ILE A 270 -13.21 15.30 17.39
CA ILE A 270 -12.64 16.61 17.76
C ILE A 270 -12.34 16.72 19.26
N GLY A 271 -13.15 16.09 20.10
CA GLY A 271 -12.94 16.07 21.55
C GLY A 271 -11.92 15.03 22.01
N THR A 272 -11.43 14.15 21.13
CA THR A 272 -10.37 13.19 21.48
C THR A 272 -9.00 13.85 21.34
N ASP A 273 -8.10 13.49 22.24
CA ASP A 273 -6.70 13.90 22.19
C ASP A 273 -6.06 13.58 20.82
N SER A 274 -5.31 14.52 20.27
CA SER A 274 -4.74 14.40 18.92
C SER A 274 -3.81 13.23 18.75
N ASP A 275 -3.07 12.83 19.80
CA ASP A 275 -2.15 11.71 19.73
C ASP A 275 -2.91 10.39 19.68
N VAL A 276 -4.05 10.33 20.37
CA VAL A 276 -4.96 9.17 20.34
C VAL A 276 -5.60 9.02 18.95
N ILE A 277 -6.01 10.13 18.32
CA ILE A 277 -6.49 10.14 16.94
C ILE A 277 -5.38 9.71 15.99
N GLY A 278 -4.21 10.37 16.04
CA GLY A 278 -3.08 10.07 15.18
C GLY A 278 -2.71 8.59 15.25
N THR A 279 -2.61 8.02 16.45
CA THR A 279 -2.35 6.60 16.66
C THR A 279 -3.43 5.70 16.03
N ALA A 280 -4.70 6.02 16.22
CA ALA A 280 -5.80 5.24 15.67
C ALA A 280 -5.82 5.26 14.13
N PHE A 281 -5.65 6.44 13.54
CA PHE A 281 -5.65 6.61 12.09
C PHE A 281 -4.38 6.03 11.47
N GLU A 282 -3.20 6.15 12.08
CA GLU A 282 -1.99 5.50 11.59
C GLU A 282 -2.11 3.97 11.61
N GLY A 283 -2.72 3.39 12.65
CA GLY A 283 -3.03 1.96 12.67
C GLY A 283 -3.96 1.54 11.51
N PHE A 284 -4.94 2.38 11.16
CA PHE A 284 -5.88 2.15 10.06
C PHE A 284 -5.20 2.35 8.70
N PHE A 285 -4.66 3.53 8.42
CA PHE A 285 -3.95 3.88 7.20
C PHE A 285 -2.80 2.93 6.93
N GLY A 286 -1.95 2.65 7.92
CA GLY A 286 -0.88 1.67 7.78
C GLY A 286 -1.39 0.29 7.34
N SER A 287 -2.54 -0.16 7.84
CA SER A 287 -3.10 -1.45 7.42
C SER A 287 -3.75 -1.42 6.03
N VAL A 288 -4.46 -0.35 5.69
CA VAL A 288 -5.13 -0.19 4.40
C VAL A 288 -4.08 0.01 3.29
N PHE A 289 -3.09 0.86 3.53
CA PHE A 289 -1.94 1.08 2.65
C PHE A 289 -1.03 -0.14 2.55
N ARG A 290 -0.96 -1.03 3.55
CA ARG A 290 -0.30 -2.35 3.37
C ARG A 290 -1.16 -3.36 2.61
N GLY A 291 -2.48 -3.21 2.70
CA GLY A 291 -3.48 -4.09 2.14
C GLY A 291 -3.78 -3.79 0.67
N SER A 292 -5.07 -3.55 0.37
CA SER A 292 -5.59 -3.36 -0.99
C SER A 292 -5.04 -2.12 -1.69
N LEU A 293 -4.59 -1.13 -0.92
CA LEU A 293 -4.16 0.16 -1.43
C LEU A 293 -2.64 0.27 -1.62
N GLY A 294 -1.86 -0.73 -1.17
CA GLY A 294 -0.39 -0.69 -1.21
C GLY A 294 0.24 -0.64 -2.59
N GLN A 295 -0.56 -0.75 -3.64
CA GLN A 295 -0.10 -0.50 -5.00
C GLN A 295 0.28 0.98 -5.23
N TYR A 296 -0.30 1.91 -4.46
CA TYR A 296 -0.20 3.36 -4.69
C TYR A 296 0.74 4.09 -3.71
N PHE A 297 1.34 3.40 -2.73
CA PHE A 297 1.96 4.06 -1.58
C PHE A 297 3.36 3.57 -1.24
N THR A 298 4.20 4.51 -0.80
CA THR A 298 5.45 4.22 -0.11
C THR A 298 5.15 3.69 1.28
N MET A 299 5.78 2.57 1.67
CA MET A 299 5.62 2.01 3.00
C MET A 299 6.17 2.96 4.08
N ARG A 300 5.46 3.10 5.20
CA ARG A 300 5.83 3.97 6.33
C ARG A 300 7.27 3.73 6.81
N SER A 301 7.75 2.49 6.81
CA SER A 301 9.13 2.22 7.23
C SER A 301 10.16 2.88 6.31
N ILE A 302 9.93 2.92 5.00
CA ILE A 302 10.82 3.60 4.07
C ILE A 302 10.71 5.11 4.24
N ALA A 303 9.49 5.65 4.29
CA ALA A 303 9.27 7.09 4.45
C ALA A 303 9.94 7.61 5.73
N ARG A 304 9.75 6.90 6.85
CA ARG A 304 10.36 7.23 8.14
C ARG A 304 11.88 7.25 8.10
N PHE A 305 12.49 6.25 7.46
CA PHE A 305 13.93 6.16 7.34
C PHE A 305 14.51 7.32 6.53
N VAL A 306 13.92 7.63 5.37
CA VAL A 306 14.36 8.75 4.51
C VAL A 306 14.26 10.08 5.26
N VAL A 307 13.13 10.35 5.92
CA VAL A 307 12.95 11.57 6.73
C VAL A 307 13.95 11.58 7.89
N GLY A 308 14.21 10.45 8.53
CA GLY A 308 15.18 10.32 9.61
C GLY A 308 16.62 10.64 9.18
N MET A 309 17.02 10.23 7.98
CA MET A 309 18.35 10.59 7.43
C MET A 309 18.49 12.09 7.16
N LEU A 310 17.38 12.77 6.83
CA LEU A 310 17.37 14.22 6.58
C LEU A 310 17.22 15.04 7.86
N SER A 311 16.60 14.47 8.89
CA SER A 311 16.39 15.07 10.21
C SER A 311 15.86 16.52 10.14
N PRO A 312 14.64 16.74 9.61
CA PRO A 312 14.03 18.06 9.54
C PRO A 312 13.84 18.70 10.93
N SER A 313 13.91 20.03 10.97
CA SER A 313 13.57 20.89 12.11
C SER A 313 12.26 21.64 11.87
N SER A 314 11.73 22.30 12.90
CA SER A 314 10.52 23.14 12.80
C SER A 314 10.70 24.38 11.93
N GLU A 315 11.94 24.76 11.60
CA GLU A 315 12.25 25.93 10.77
C GLU A 315 12.40 25.58 9.28
N ASP A 316 12.55 24.30 8.95
CA ASP A 316 12.77 23.84 7.58
C ASP A 316 11.49 23.90 6.75
N TYR A 317 11.58 24.33 5.49
CA TYR A 317 10.51 24.15 4.51
C TYR A 317 10.66 22.78 3.83
N VAL A 318 9.63 21.95 3.96
CA VAL A 318 9.58 20.57 3.44
C VAL A 318 8.63 20.49 2.26
N LEU A 319 9.07 19.87 1.16
CA LEU A 319 8.23 19.57 0.00
C LEU A 319 8.30 18.08 -0.39
N ASP A 320 7.13 17.52 -0.71
CA ASP A 320 7.02 16.29 -1.51
C ASP A 320 6.38 16.59 -2.88
N PRO A 321 7.12 16.54 -3.99
CA PRO A 321 6.63 16.93 -5.31
C PRO A 321 5.68 15.91 -5.94
N THR A 322 5.54 14.73 -5.34
CA THR A 322 4.64 13.65 -5.80
C THR A 322 4.07 12.93 -4.58
N CYS A 323 3.33 13.67 -3.75
CA CYS A 323 3.11 13.32 -2.35
C CYS A 323 2.17 12.13 -2.11
N GLY A 324 1.41 11.68 -3.11
CA GLY A 324 0.47 10.57 -2.97
C GLY A 324 -0.51 10.81 -1.82
N SER A 325 -0.54 9.91 -0.84
CA SER A 325 -1.33 10.06 0.39
C SER A 325 -0.67 10.87 1.51
N GLY A 326 0.43 11.58 1.22
CA GLY A 326 1.16 12.36 2.23
C GLY A 326 2.10 11.51 3.09
N GLY A 327 2.59 10.41 2.54
CA GLY A 327 3.44 9.42 3.24
C GLY A 327 4.64 10.04 3.95
N PHE A 328 5.45 10.77 3.19
CA PHE A 328 6.65 11.46 3.69
C PHE A 328 6.31 12.71 4.49
N LEU A 329 5.31 13.48 4.05
CA LEU A 329 4.90 14.72 4.74
C LEU A 329 4.44 14.45 6.17
N LEU A 330 3.68 13.37 6.38
CA LEU A 330 3.29 12.98 7.71
C LEU A 330 4.48 12.53 8.56
N GLU A 331 5.43 11.77 7.99
CA GLU A 331 6.63 11.38 8.74
C GLU A 331 7.50 12.60 9.09
N ALA A 332 7.53 13.63 8.24
CA ALA A 332 8.18 14.91 8.56
C ALA A 332 7.51 15.58 9.76
N LEU A 333 6.17 15.67 9.79
CA LEU A 333 5.42 16.19 10.94
C LEU A 333 5.73 15.40 12.21
N LEU A 334 5.54 14.08 12.19
CA LEU A 334 5.68 13.21 13.35
C LEU A 334 7.10 13.26 13.94
N GLN A 335 8.13 13.32 13.08
CA GLN A 335 9.52 13.38 13.55
C GLN A 335 9.89 14.75 14.12
N VAL A 336 9.50 15.86 13.46
CA VAL A 336 9.71 17.21 14.00
C VAL A 336 9.00 17.37 15.34
N TRP A 337 7.77 16.87 15.46
CA TRP A 337 7.02 16.93 16.71
C TRP A 337 7.67 16.11 17.81
N LYS A 338 8.12 14.89 17.53
CA LYS A 338 8.81 14.05 18.53
C LYS A 338 10.08 14.71 19.04
N VAL A 339 10.86 15.33 18.16
CA VAL A 339 12.05 16.11 18.54
C VAL A 339 11.63 17.33 19.36
N THR A 340 10.61 18.05 18.93
CA THR A 340 10.07 19.22 19.62
C THR A 340 9.59 18.86 21.04
N ASP A 341 8.84 17.77 21.19
CA ASP A 341 8.35 17.24 22.47
C ASP A 341 9.47 16.85 23.41
N ARG A 342 10.54 16.25 22.88
CA ARG A 342 11.72 15.86 23.66
C ARG A 342 12.52 17.09 24.11
N ASP A 343 12.78 18.02 23.20
CA ASP A 343 13.76 19.09 23.41
C ASP A 343 13.16 20.32 24.11
N PHE A 344 11.83 20.51 24.02
CA PHE A 344 11.12 21.65 24.58
C PHE A 344 9.99 21.24 25.56
N ALA A 345 10.09 20.04 26.15
CA ALA A 345 9.12 19.53 27.12
C ALA A 345 8.78 20.54 28.22
N GLY A 346 7.49 20.76 28.48
CA GLY A 346 7.00 21.65 29.55
C GLY A 346 6.89 23.14 29.18
N GLN A 347 7.17 23.52 27.93
CA GLN A 347 6.95 24.89 27.44
C GLN A 347 5.51 25.10 26.94
N SER A 348 4.95 26.31 27.12
CA SER A 348 3.56 26.62 26.79
C SER A 348 3.26 26.68 25.29
N ASP A 349 4.28 26.98 24.48
CA ASP A 349 4.11 27.31 23.05
C ASP A 349 4.32 26.11 22.13
N LEU A 350 4.53 24.92 22.70
CA LEU A 350 4.90 23.70 21.98
C LEU A 350 3.89 23.33 20.88
N GLU A 351 2.61 23.34 21.22
CA GLU A 351 1.52 23.05 20.27
C GLU A 351 1.43 24.11 19.17
N ARG A 352 1.74 25.38 19.49
CA ARG A 352 1.80 26.44 18.48
C ARG A 352 2.93 26.20 17.48
N VAL A 353 4.13 25.81 17.95
CA VAL A 353 5.26 25.47 17.06
C VAL A 353 4.92 24.31 16.13
N LYS A 354 4.28 23.26 16.68
CA LYS A 354 3.83 22.10 15.89
C LYS A 354 2.82 22.48 14.82
N SER A 355 1.81 23.29 15.17
CA SER A 355 0.79 23.78 14.24
C SER A 355 1.37 24.75 13.21
N ASP A 356 2.26 25.67 13.61
CA ASP A 356 2.90 26.62 12.70
C ASP A 356 3.74 25.88 11.66
N PHE A 357 4.53 24.89 12.07
CA PHE A 357 5.29 24.04 11.14
C PHE A 357 4.37 23.31 10.15
N ALA A 358 3.30 22.68 10.64
CA ALA A 358 2.35 21.98 9.77
C ALA A 358 1.70 22.92 8.75
N ALA A 359 1.19 24.06 9.21
CA ALA A 359 0.42 24.99 8.39
C ALA A 359 1.28 25.85 7.44
N GLN A 360 2.54 26.12 7.78
CA GLN A 360 3.37 27.10 7.05
C GLN A 360 4.55 26.47 6.31
N ASN A 361 5.04 25.31 6.74
CA ASN A 361 6.34 24.79 6.28
C ASN A 361 6.24 23.48 5.49
N VAL A 362 5.13 22.75 5.58
CA VAL A 362 4.94 21.46 4.89
C VAL A 362 4.14 21.65 3.60
N TYR A 363 4.70 21.24 2.45
CA TYR A 363 4.11 21.39 1.12
C TYR A 363 4.05 20.07 0.37
N GLY A 364 3.07 19.91 -0.51
CA GLY A 364 2.95 18.74 -1.36
C GLY A 364 2.32 19.06 -2.70
N ILE A 365 2.68 18.29 -3.73
CA ILE A 365 2.04 18.31 -5.04
C ILE A 365 1.56 16.90 -5.34
N GLU A 366 0.32 16.76 -5.81
CA GLU A 366 -0.23 15.48 -6.24
C GLU A 366 -1.16 15.66 -7.43
N ILE A 367 -0.84 14.96 -8.53
CA ILE A 367 -1.58 15.05 -9.78
C ILE A 367 -2.92 14.30 -9.72
N HIS A 368 -3.00 13.21 -8.94
CA HIS A 368 -4.24 12.44 -8.81
C HIS A 368 -5.15 13.07 -7.74
N PRO A 369 -6.33 13.61 -8.11
CA PRO A 369 -7.16 14.38 -7.19
C PRO A 369 -7.57 13.58 -5.95
N THR A 370 -7.95 12.30 -6.11
CA THR A 370 -8.28 11.44 -4.95
C THR A 370 -7.10 11.25 -4.00
N LEU A 371 -5.88 10.96 -4.48
CA LEU A 371 -4.71 10.80 -3.61
C LEU A 371 -4.39 12.11 -2.89
N ALA A 372 -4.50 13.25 -3.58
CA ALA A 372 -4.31 14.57 -2.99
C ALA A 372 -5.33 14.81 -1.84
N ARG A 373 -6.59 14.38 -1.99
CA ARG A 373 -7.58 14.43 -0.91
C ARG A 373 -7.21 13.55 0.27
N ILE A 374 -6.72 12.33 0.02
CA ILE A 374 -6.24 11.43 1.06
C ILE A 374 -5.09 12.09 1.84
N SER A 375 -4.14 12.70 1.15
CA SER A 375 -3.04 13.47 1.76
C SER A 375 -3.55 14.61 2.63
N LYS A 376 -4.43 15.45 2.09
CA LYS A 376 -5.05 16.56 2.81
C LYS A 376 -5.75 16.08 4.08
N ILE A 377 -6.54 15.02 4.02
CA ILE A 377 -7.25 14.47 5.19
C ILE A 377 -6.26 13.88 6.19
N SER A 378 -5.25 13.14 5.73
CA SER A 378 -4.20 12.61 6.60
C SER A 378 -3.49 13.72 7.37
N LEU A 379 -3.17 14.84 6.73
CA LEU A 379 -2.49 15.98 7.37
C LEU A 379 -3.44 16.81 8.25
N LEU A 380 -4.70 16.98 7.85
CA LEU A 380 -5.71 17.69 8.65
C LEU A 380 -5.97 17.01 10.00
N LEU A 381 -5.98 15.68 10.02
CA LEU A 381 -6.14 14.90 11.26
C LEU A 381 -4.94 15.05 12.22
N HIS A 382 -3.83 15.61 11.74
CA HIS A 382 -2.59 15.86 12.46
C HIS A 382 -2.28 17.37 12.46
N HIS A 383 -3.21 18.20 12.94
CA HIS A 383 -2.98 19.63 13.26
C HIS A 383 -2.73 20.60 12.08
N ASP A 384 -3.43 20.39 10.95
CA ASP A 384 -3.64 21.38 9.87
C ASP A 384 -2.44 21.67 8.92
N GLY A 385 -1.93 20.61 8.28
CA GLY A 385 -0.96 20.73 7.17
C GLY A 385 -1.56 20.67 5.76
N HIS A 386 -2.89 20.65 5.61
CA HIS A 386 -3.54 20.35 4.32
C HIS A 386 -3.60 21.54 3.36
N THR A 387 -3.46 22.77 3.88
CA THR A 387 -3.63 24.01 3.12
C THR A 387 -2.58 24.22 2.04
N ASN A 388 -1.41 23.59 2.16
CA ASN A 388 -0.26 23.71 1.25
C ASN A 388 -0.14 22.56 0.24
N ILE A 389 -1.16 21.69 0.15
CA ILE A 389 -1.20 20.61 -0.84
C ILE A 389 -1.82 21.14 -2.16
N GLU A 390 -1.01 21.20 -3.21
CA GLU A 390 -1.44 21.45 -4.58
C GLU A 390 -1.98 20.13 -5.16
N ALA A 391 -3.27 20.14 -5.51
CA ALA A 391 -3.96 18.97 -6.03
C ALA A 391 -4.27 19.16 -7.53
N ASP A 392 -4.36 18.05 -8.26
CA ASP A 392 -4.78 18.03 -9.67
C ASP A 392 -3.83 18.82 -10.58
N ARG A 393 -2.53 18.79 -10.24
CA ARG A 393 -1.48 19.44 -11.02
C ARG A 393 -0.20 18.61 -11.01
N SER A 394 0.48 18.59 -12.14
CA SER A 394 1.83 18.04 -12.24
C SER A 394 2.85 18.99 -11.61
N CYS A 395 3.86 18.41 -10.96
CA CYS A 395 5.00 19.16 -10.42
C CYS A 395 5.93 19.73 -11.53
N LEU A 396 5.83 19.24 -12.76
CA LEU A 396 6.60 19.74 -13.89
C LEU A 396 5.98 21.00 -14.51
N GLY A 397 4.67 21.18 -14.30
CA GLY A 397 3.92 22.32 -14.80
C GLY A 397 4.33 23.66 -14.16
N PRO A 398 4.14 24.79 -14.87
CA PRO A 398 4.45 26.11 -14.34
C PRO A 398 3.28 26.72 -13.55
N ASN A 399 2.05 26.22 -13.73
CA ASN A 399 0.82 26.84 -13.20
C ASN A 399 0.44 26.34 -11.79
N LEU A 400 1.38 26.35 -10.86
CA LEU A 400 1.10 25.99 -9.46
C LEU A 400 0.46 27.18 -8.72
N SER A 401 -0.54 26.94 -7.87
CA SER A 401 -1.27 28.03 -7.19
C SER A 401 -0.51 28.62 -6.01
N LYS A 402 0.22 27.80 -5.24
CA LYS A 402 0.95 28.24 -4.04
C LYS A 402 2.17 29.09 -4.38
N GLN A 403 2.31 30.23 -3.73
CA GLN A 403 3.38 31.20 -4.02
C GLN A 403 4.79 30.60 -3.90
N ARG A 404 5.06 29.79 -2.86
CA ARG A 404 6.37 29.17 -2.66
C ARG A 404 6.73 28.14 -3.74
N LEU A 405 5.73 27.48 -4.33
CA LEU A 405 5.93 26.51 -5.41
C LEU A 405 6.26 27.17 -6.75
N LYS A 406 5.93 28.46 -6.92
CA LYS A 406 6.19 29.23 -8.15
C LYS A 406 7.66 29.67 -8.31
N GLN A 407 8.49 29.48 -7.29
CA GLN A 407 9.88 29.94 -7.27
C GLN A 407 10.83 28.76 -7.09
N ALA A 408 11.97 28.78 -7.79
CA ALA A 408 13.08 27.88 -7.51
C ALA A 408 13.73 28.25 -6.16
N GLY A 409 14.40 27.29 -5.51
CA GLY A 409 15.08 27.55 -4.23
C GLY A 409 14.15 27.88 -3.06
N GLY A 410 12.95 27.31 -3.03
CA GLY A 410 11.95 27.58 -2.00
C GLY A 410 12.07 26.72 -0.74
N PHE A 411 12.81 25.60 -0.78
CA PHE A 411 12.73 24.52 0.20
C PHE A 411 14.09 24.11 0.76
N ASP A 412 14.13 23.85 2.06
CA ASP A 412 15.31 23.34 2.76
C ASP A 412 15.42 21.82 2.59
N ILE A 413 14.26 21.14 2.58
CA ILE A 413 14.18 19.69 2.51
C ILE A 413 13.17 19.27 1.43
N ILE A 414 13.59 18.33 0.58
CA ILE A 414 12.69 17.64 -0.35
C ILE A 414 12.72 16.15 -0.11
N VAL A 415 11.54 15.55 -0.01
CA VAL A 415 11.34 14.12 0.16
C VAL A 415 10.46 13.60 -0.96
N GLY A 416 10.59 12.33 -1.35
CA GLY A 416 9.64 11.81 -2.32
C GLY A 416 9.92 10.42 -2.87
N ASN A 417 8.92 9.95 -3.60
CA ASN A 417 8.96 8.71 -4.38
C ASN A 417 8.22 8.96 -5.70
N PRO A 418 8.89 9.52 -6.74
CA PRO A 418 8.25 9.84 -8.01
C PRO A 418 7.69 8.59 -8.70
N PRO A 419 6.70 8.74 -9.60
CA PRO A 419 6.23 7.63 -10.41
C PRO A 419 7.36 7.08 -11.28
N PHE A 420 7.48 5.75 -11.36
CA PHE A 420 8.56 5.07 -12.09
C PHE A 420 8.11 4.56 -13.45
N GLY A 421 8.93 4.81 -14.48
CA GLY A 421 8.76 4.20 -15.79
C GLY A 421 7.61 4.78 -16.61
N THR A 422 6.96 5.85 -16.13
CA THR A 422 6.06 6.66 -16.94
C THR A 422 6.91 7.48 -17.90
N LYS A 423 6.63 7.36 -19.19
CA LYS A 423 7.35 8.05 -20.23
C LYS A 423 6.68 9.41 -20.48
N ILE A 424 7.39 10.50 -20.23
CA ILE A 424 6.93 11.86 -20.51
C ILE A 424 7.37 12.24 -21.92
N GLU A 425 6.43 12.67 -22.76
CA GLU A 425 6.70 13.07 -24.14
C GLU A 425 6.66 14.60 -24.28
N GLU A 426 7.42 15.14 -25.23
CA GLU A 426 7.35 16.57 -25.54
C GLU A 426 5.92 16.94 -25.96
N GLY A 427 5.34 17.96 -25.34
CA GLY A 427 3.95 18.38 -25.57
C GLY A 427 2.89 17.62 -24.77
N ASP A 428 3.28 16.79 -23.80
CA ASP A 428 2.35 16.17 -22.84
C ASP A 428 1.68 17.25 -21.98
N GLU A 429 0.41 17.59 -22.29
CA GLU A 429 -0.33 18.66 -21.63
C GLU A 429 -0.62 18.36 -20.15
N ASP A 430 -0.93 17.10 -19.82
CA ASP A 430 -1.25 16.69 -18.44
C ASP A 430 -0.02 16.77 -17.52
N GLN A 431 1.16 16.45 -18.06
CA GLN A 431 2.39 16.42 -17.29
C GLN A 431 3.15 17.74 -17.35
N LEU A 432 3.27 18.38 -18.51
CA LEU A 432 4.10 19.57 -18.68
C LEU A 432 3.32 20.89 -18.57
N ASP A 433 2.00 20.86 -18.73
CA ASP A 433 1.11 22.03 -18.55
C ASP A 433 1.65 23.30 -19.22
N GLY A 434 1.99 23.19 -20.52
CA GLY A 434 2.56 24.28 -21.32
C GLY A 434 4.07 24.50 -21.19
N THR A 435 4.77 23.73 -20.37
CA THR A 435 6.25 23.68 -20.34
C THR A 435 6.79 22.76 -21.44
N SER A 436 8.05 22.95 -21.83
CA SER A 436 8.77 22.04 -22.74
C SER A 436 9.78 21.20 -21.98
N LEU A 437 10.02 19.94 -22.40
CA LEU A 437 11.12 19.14 -21.87
C LEU A 437 12.47 19.83 -22.06
N SER A 438 12.62 20.65 -23.12
CA SER A 438 13.85 21.41 -23.37
C SER A 438 14.20 22.44 -22.28
N SER A 439 13.24 22.76 -21.39
CA SER A 439 13.45 23.64 -20.23
C SER A 439 14.29 22.98 -19.12
N PHE A 440 14.40 21.65 -19.15
CA PHE A 440 15.15 20.85 -18.20
C PHE A 440 16.47 20.38 -18.83
N GLU A 441 17.58 20.56 -18.12
CA GLU A 441 18.94 20.24 -18.58
C GLU A 441 19.07 18.76 -18.94
N VAL A 442 18.56 17.84 -18.11
CA VAL A 442 18.67 16.39 -18.37
C VAL A 442 17.82 15.94 -19.57
N CYS A 443 16.93 16.81 -20.04
CA CYS A 443 15.98 16.54 -21.12
C CYS A 443 16.35 17.23 -22.44
N LYS A 444 17.38 18.09 -22.46
CA LYS A 444 17.78 18.84 -23.67
C LYS A 444 18.04 17.91 -24.86
N GLY A 445 17.39 18.21 -25.98
CA GLY A 445 17.50 17.44 -27.22
C GLY A 445 16.81 16.08 -27.20
N LYS A 446 15.98 15.78 -26.18
CA LYS A 446 15.17 14.56 -26.10
C LYS A 446 13.73 14.85 -26.49
N LYS A 447 13.11 13.89 -27.18
CA LYS A 447 11.66 13.90 -27.45
C LYS A 447 10.85 13.28 -26.32
N SER A 448 11.51 12.53 -25.45
CA SER A 448 10.90 11.89 -24.31
C SER A 448 11.94 11.40 -23.30
N VAL A 449 11.55 11.39 -22.03
CA VAL A 449 12.32 10.93 -20.87
C VAL A 449 11.44 10.13 -19.91
N GLN A 450 12.05 9.39 -19.00
CA GLN A 450 11.31 8.78 -17.89
C GLN A 450 10.98 9.83 -16.83
N SER A 451 9.77 9.79 -16.27
CA SER A 451 9.25 10.77 -15.32
C SER A 451 10.18 11.00 -14.13
N GLU A 452 10.74 9.92 -13.57
CA GLU A 452 11.62 10.02 -12.41
C GLU A 452 12.90 10.84 -12.67
N GLN A 453 13.34 10.97 -13.93
CA GLN A 453 14.55 11.72 -14.27
C GLN A 453 14.31 13.23 -14.25
N VAL A 454 13.22 13.67 -14.85
CA VAL A 454 12.86 15.10 -14.92
C VAL A 454 12.29 15.59 -13.59
N ILE A 455 11.58 14.74 -12.85
CA ILE A 455 11.09 15.07 -11.51
C ILE A 455 12.27 15.22 -10.53
N LEU A 456 13.31 14.39 -10.64
CA LEU A 456 14.54 14.56 -9.84
C LEU A 456 15.21 15.92 -10.13
N GLU A 457 15.30 16.31 -11.40
CA GLU A 457 15.81 17.64 -11.76
C GLU A 457 14.97 18.76 -11.13
N ARG A 458 13.66 18.75 -11.38
CA ARG A 458 12.73 19.75 -10.82
C ARG A 458 12.79 19.82 -9.29
N SER A 459 12.98 18.68 -8.62
CA SER A 459 13.12 18.63 -7.17
C SER A 459 14.37 19.36 -6.69
N ILE A 460 15.52 19.14 -7.33
CA ILE A 460 16.77 19.85 -6.97
C ILE A 460 16.68 21.34 -7.36
N GLU A 461 15.95 21.74 -8.39
CA GLU A 461 15.68 23.15 -8.68
C GLU A 461 14.96 23.86 -7.52
N TRP A 462 14.01 23.19 -6.87
CA TRP A 462 13.27 23.71 -5.72
C TRP A 462 14.06 23.75 -4.41
N LEU A 463 15.16 23.01 -4.29
CA LEU A 463 16.05 23.13 -3.14
C LEU A 463 16.72 24.51 -3.12
N LYS A 464 16.75 25.12 -1.93
CA LYS A 464 17.65 26.24 -1.62
C LYS A 464 19.12 25.80 -1.79
N PRO A 465 20.05 26.72 -2.02
CA PRO A 465 21.48 26.42 -1.90
C PRO A 465 21.77 25.81 -0.51
N GLY A 466 22.40 24.64 -0.46
CA GLY A 466 22.60 23.86 0.78
C GLY A 466 21.41 23.02 1.24
N GLY A 467 20.26 23.09 0.55
CA GLY A 467 19.09 22.27 0.84
C GLY A 467 19.34 20.79 0.52
N ARG A 468 18.63 19.89 1.22
CA ARG A 468 18.83 18.44 1.15
C ARG A 468 17.61 17.72 0.59
N LEU A 469 17.85 16.66 -0.18
CA LEU A 469 16.84 15.82 -0.79
C LEU A 469 17.02 14.36 -0.38
N GLY A 470 15.92 13.68 -0.07
CA GLY A 470 15.86 12.24 0.14
C GLY A 470 14.78 11.65 -0.77
N MET A 471 15.19 10.92 -1.82
CA MET A 471 14.26 10.45 -2.85
C MET A 471 14.45 8.96 -3.15
N VAL A 472 13.35 8.23 -3.25
CA VAL A 472 13.36 6.83 -3.72
C VAL A 472 13.43 6.83 -5.23
N LEU A 473 14.42 6.15 -5.80
CA LEU A 473 14.66 6.08 -7.24
C LEU A 473 14.86 4.63 -7.71
N PRO A 474 14.54 4.31 -8.98
CA PRO A 474 14.88 3.01 -9.54
C PRO A 474 16.39 2.89 -9.73
N ASP A 475 16.94 1.70 -9.44
CA ASP A 475 18.37 1.37 -9.59
C ASP A 475 18.92 1.69 -10.99
N GLY A 476 18.05 1.71 -12.01
CA GLY A 476 18.42 2.04 -13.38
C GLY A 476 19.11 3.40 -13.51
N ILE A 477 18.65 4.43 -12.78
CA ILE A 477 19.31 5.75 -12.77
C ILE A 477 20.75 5.62 -12.28
N LEU A 478 21.01 4.73 -11.33
CA LEU A 478 22.30 4.57 -10.68
C LEU A 478 23.29 3.71 -11.49
N ASN A 479 22.80 2.74 -12.29
CA ASN A 479 23.68 1.74 -12.92
C ASN A 479 23.50 1.49 -14.43
N ASN A 480 22.45 2.00 -15.08
CA ASN A 480 22.30 1.81 -16.52
C ASN A 480 23.37 2.61 -17.27
N SER A 481 24.11 1.93 -18.15
CA SER A 481 25.21 2.51 -18.94
C SER A 481 24.78 2.99 -20.34
N GLY A 482 23.62 2.57 -20.84
CA GLY A 482 23.19 2.88 -22.20
C GLY A 482 22.72 4.33 -22.34
N ALA A 483 23.30 5.09 -23.27
CA ALA A 483 22.93 6.49 -23.54
C ALA A 483 21.43 6.68 -23.90
N GLN A 484 20.81 5.65 -24.50
CA GLN A 484 19.37 5.65 -24.80
C GLN A 484 18.49 5.73 -23.54
N SER A 485 18.98 5.24 -22.39
CA SER A 485 18.25 5.32 -21.12
C SER A 485 18.29 6.71 -20.48
N ASN A 486 19.15 7.60 -20.98
CA ASN A 486 19.45 8.92 -20.41
C ASN A 486 20.02 8.90 -18.97
N CYS A 487 20.14 7.73 -18.33
CA CYS A 487 20.66 7.59 -16.97
C CYS A 487 22.11 8.11 -16.78
N PRO A 488 23.05 7.92 -17.74
CA PRO A 488 24.37 8.54 -17.63
C PRO A 488 24.30 10.08 -17.53
N ALA A 489 23.50 10.74 -18.38
CA ALA A 489 23.36 12.19 -18.36
C ALA A 489 22.79 12.70 -17.02
N VAL A 490 21.85 11.96 -16.42
CA VAL A 490 21.32 12.27 -15.08
C VAL A 490 22.41 12.17 -14.02
N ARG A 491 23.27 11.13 -14.06
CA ARG A 491 24.39 11.01 -13.12
C ARG A 491 25.41 12.13 -13.30
N ASP A 492 25.81 12.41 -14.54
CA ASP A 492 26.72 13.52 -14.86
C ASP A 492 26.18 14.85 -14.31
N TRP A 493 24.88 15.08 -14.47
CA TRP A 493 24.21 16.27 -13.98
C TRP A 493 24.18 16.32 -12.43
N LEU A 494 23.85 15.21 -11.75
CA LEU A 494 23.84 15.15 -10.28
C LEU A 494 25.18 15.57 -9.67
N PHE A 495 26.31 15.06 -10.17
CA PHE A 495 27.65 15.43 -9.69
C PHE A 495 28.00 16.91 -9.94
N LYS A 496 27.33 17.57 -10.88
CA LYS A 496 27.52 19.00 -11.16
C LYS A 496 26.65 19.91 -10.29
N GLN A 497 25.50 19.41 -9.81
CA GLN A 497 24.55 20.21 -9.05
C GLN A 497 24.78 20.19 -7.53
N GLY A 498 25.48 19.18 -7.00
CA GLY A 498 25.59 19.04 -5.55
C GLY A 498 26.38 17.83 -5.07
N ARG A 499 26.26 17.58 -3.76
CA ARG A 499 26.83 16.43 -3.08
C ARG A 499 25.84 15.29 -3.03
N ILE A 500 26.23 14.14 -3.54
CA ILE A 500 25.55 12.88 -3.23
C ILE A 500 26.01 12.46 -1.83
N LEU A 501 25.23 12.78 -0.80
CA LEU A 501 25.60 12.46 0.58
C LEU A 501 25.54 10.95 0.82
N GLY A 502 24.52 10.27 0.30
CA GLY A 502 24.48 8.82 0.40
C GLY A 502 23.46 8.13 -0.48
N ILE A 503 23.66 6.83 -0.69
CA ILE A 503 22.76 5.97 -1.45
C ILE A 503 22.53 4.66 -0.70
N VAL A 504 21.27 4.36 -0.38
CA VAL A 504 20.87 3.15 0.37
C VAL A 504 20.07 2.22 -0.54
N SER A 505 20.61 1.04 -0.83
CA SER A 505 19.94 0.05 -1.70
C SER A 505 18.87 -0.69 -0.92
N LEU A 506 17.64 -0.73 -1.46
CA LEU A 506 16.52 -1.42 -0.84
C LEU A 506 16.36 -2.84 -1.39
N PRO A 507 15.76 -3.78 -0.63
CA PRO A 507 15.50 -5.13 -1.14
C PRO A 507 14.62 -5.16 -2.39
N ASP A 508 14.82 -6.15 -3.27
CA ASP A 508 14.04 -6.34 -4.50
C ASP A 508 12.51 -6.46 -4.30
N TYR A 509 12.07 -6.70 -3.06
CA TYR A 509 10.66 -6.82 -2.71
C TYR A 509 10.04 -5.54 -2.11
N ALA A 510 10.85 -4.51 -1.85
CA ALA A 510 10.42 -3.30 -1.15
C ALA A 510 9.17 -2.66 -1.78
N PHE A 511 9.11 -2.60 -3.12
CA PHE A 511 7.99 -2.00 -3.86
C PHE A 511 7.22 -2.99 -4.75
N ARG A 512 7.39 -4.31 -4.57
CA ARG A 512 6.65 -5.30 -5.37
C ARG A 512 5.14 -5.21 -5.20
N ARG A 513 4.67 -4.87 -3.99
CA ARG A 513 3.24 -4.62 -3.74
C ARG A 513 2.74 -3.36 -4.45
N SER A 514 3.61 -2.37 -4.63
CA SER A 514 3.39 -1.13 -5.38
C SER A 514 3.26 -1.36 -6.90
N GLY A 515 3.21 -2.62 -7.35
CA GLY A 515 3.27 -2.99 -8.77
C GLY A 515 4.66 -2.82 -9.40
N ALA A 516 5.63 -2.28 -8.66
CA ALA A 516 6.97 -2.04 -9.17
C ALA A 516 7.74 -3.35 -9.30
N THR A 517 8.22 -3.61 -10.51
CA THR A 517 9.15 -4.73 -10.78
C THR A 517 10.61 -4.29 -10.66
N ASN A 518 10.89 -3.02 -10.42
CA ASN A 518 12.24 -2.49 -10.38
C ASN A 518 12.80 -2.54 -8.96
N LYS A 519 14.10 -2.88 -8.84
CA LYS A 519 14.83 -2.64 -7.59
C LYS A 519 14.97 -1.12 -7.41
N THR A 520 14.83 -0.65 -6.19
CA THR A 520 14.91 0.77 -5.85
C THR A 520 16.00 1.01 -4.82
N SER A 521 16.47 2.25 -4.80
CA SER A 521 17.44 2.76 -3.84
C SER A 521 17.00 4.15 -3.40
N ILE A 522 17.44 4.58 -2.22
CA ILE A 522 17.22 5.93 -1.70
C ILE A 522 18.47 6.76 -2.06
N LEU A 523 18.26 7.91 -2.69
CA LEU A 523 19.28 8.94 -2.89
C LEU A 523 19.11 10.00 -1.81
N VAL A 524 20.19 10.28 -1.06
CA VAL A 524 20.32 11.46 -0.20
C VAL A 524 21.31 12.42 -0.85
N PHE A 525 20.88 13.66 -1.08
CA PHE A 525 21.59 14.65 -1.87
C PHE A 525 21.56 16.02 -1.19
N GLU A 526 22.60 16.81 -1.33
CA GLU A 526 22.67 18.20 -0.88
C GLU A 526 23.02 19.09 -2.07
N LYS A 527 22.20 20.10 -2.34
CA LYS A 527 22.46 21.07 -3.40
C LYS A 527 23.65 21.94 -3.03
N PHE A 528 24.55 22.18 -3.98
CA PHE A 528 25.65 23.11 -3.76
C PHE A 528 25.15 24.49 -3.32
N SER A 529 25.89 25.11 -2.39
CA SER A 529 25.74 26.53 -2.10
C SER A 529 26.12 27.37 -3.33
N ASP A 530 25.69 28.63 -3.37
CA ASP A 530 26.02 29.54 -4.48
C ASP A 530 27.53 29.68 -4.72
N ASP A 531 28.34 29.59 -3.66
CA ASP A 531 29.79 29.61 -3.77
C ASP A 531 30.36 28.34 -4.43
N GLU A 532 29.87 27.19 -4.00
CA GLU A 532 30.29 25.88 -4.52
C GLU A 532 29.88 25.72 -5.99
N SER A 533 28.65 26.12 -6.34
CA SER A 533 28.19 26.17 -7.73
C SER A 533 29.09 27.07 -8.60
N ARG A 534 29.52 28.23 -8.09
CA ARG A 534 30.48 29.09 -8.81
C ARG A 534 31.84 28.40 -8.98
N ARG A 535 32.37 27.76 -7.93
CA ARG A 535 33.67 27.08 -7.98
C ARG A 535 33.68 25.91 -8.95
N ILE A 536 32.65 25.06 -8.95
CA ILE A 536 32.57 23.90 -9.85
C ILE A 536 32.39 24.35 -11.31
N ASN A 537 31.55 25.35 -11.58
CA ASN A 537 31.36 25.88 -12.93
C ASN A 537 32.64 26.52 -13.47
N GLN A 538 33.36 27.30 -12.66
CA GLN A 538 34.66 27.84 -13.05
C GLN A 538 35.70 26.76 -13.36
N ALA A 539 35.64 25.59 -12.70
CA ALA A 539 36.52 24.48 -13.01
C ALA A 539 36.25 23.93 -14.43
N PHE A 540 34.97 23.77 -14.79
CA PHE A 540 34.58 23.34 -16.14
C PHE A 540 34.87 24.41 -17.21
N ASP A 541 34.65 25.69 -16.93
CA ASP A 541 34.90 26.78 -17.89
C ASP A 541 36.39 26.93 -18.25
N LYS A 542 37.29 26.68 -17.30
CA LYS A 542 38.74 26.76 -17.52
C LYS A 542 39.26 25.71 -18.50
N LYS A 543 38.57 24.57 -18.65
CA LYS A 543 38.96 23.48 -19.53
C LYS A 543 37.74 22.69 -19.97
N SER A 544 37.35 22.85 -21.23
CA SER A 544 36.14 22.26 -21.84
C SER A 544 36.03 20.73 -21.67
N ASP A 545 37.17 20.04 -21.57
CA ASP A 545 37.24 18.57 -21.52
C ASP A 545 37.63 18.04 -20.12
N LEU A 546 37.46 18.85 -19.06
CA LEU A 546 37.76 18.42 -17.69
C LEU A 546 36.76 17.35 -17.24
N SER A 547 37.25 16.21 -16.73
CA SER A 547 36.37 15.19 -16.16
C SER A 547 35.75 15.67 -14.85
N ILE A 548 34.57 15.13 -14.47
CA ILE A 548 33.93 15.44 -13.19
C ILE A 548 34.87 15.16 -12.01
N SER A 549 35.60 14.04 -12.03
CA SER A 549 36.59 13.71 -10.99
C SER A 549 37.66 14.80 -10.82
N GLU A 550 38.21 15.32 -11.92
CA GLU A 550 39.20 16.41 -11.87
C GLU A 550 38.57 17.76 -11.48
N ALA A 551 37.34 18.02 -11.90
CA ALA A 551 36.60 19.22 -11.54
C ALA A 551 36.32 19.29 -10.04
N LEU A 552 35.87 18.19 -9.43
CA LEU A 552 35.66 18.08 -7.98
C LEU A 552 36.95 18.34 -7.21
N LYS A 553 38.06 17.70 -7.62
CA LYS A 553 39.37 17.89 -6.97
C LYS A 553 39.89 19.32 -7.09
N SER A 554 39.85 19.90 -8.29
CA SER A 554 40.40 21.23 -8.55
C SER A 554 39.56 22.38 -7.98
N SER A 555 38.27 22.15 -7.73
CA SER A 555 37.36 23.11 -7.07
C SER A 555 37.34 22.99 -5.53
N GLY A 556 38.02 21.98 -4.97
CA GLY A 556 37.99 21.68 -3.54
C GLY A 556 36.61 21.18 -3.09
N LEU A 557 35.92 20.43 -3.94
CA LEU A 557 34.58 19.89 -3.74
C LEU A 557 34.56 18.36 -3.88
N ASP A 558 35.68 17.69 -3.65
CA ASP A 558 35.66 16.22 -3.50
C ASP A 558 35.10 15.89 -2.11
N TYR A 559 34.13 14.98 -2.04
CA TYR A 559 33.36 14.65 -0.83
C TYR A 559 33.18 13.14 -0.71
N HIS A 560 32.98 12.63 0.50
CA HIS A 560 32.65 11.23 0.71
C HIS A 560 31.17 10.95 0.43
N ILE A 561 30.89 9.79 -0.16
CA ILE A 561 29.55 9.29 -0.43
C ILE A 561 29.33 8.04 0.42
N PHE A 562 28.31 8.06 1.28
CA PHE A 562 27.89 6.91 2.07
C PHE A 562 27.05 5.94 1.24
N PHE A 563 27.47 4.68 1.13
CA PHE A 563 26.71 3.62 0.48
C PHE A 563 26.27 2.59 1.51
N ALA A 564 25.03 2.12 1.42
CA ALA A 564 24.53 1.02 2.25
C ALA A 564 23.65 0.03 1.48
N GLU A 565 23.61 -1.24 1.91
CA GLU A 565 22.67 -2.25 1.40
C GLU A 565 21.77 -2.82 2.51
N ALA A 566 20.47 -2.52 2.43
CA ALA A 566 19.45 -3.09 3.32
C ALA A 566 18.93 -4.43 2.77
N ASN A 567 18.84 -5.44 3.63
CA ASN A 567 18.22 -6.74 3.32
C ASN A 567 16.78 -6.83 3.87
N TYR A 568 16.51 -6.12 4.96
CA TYR A 568 15.23 -6.08 5.65
C TYR A 568 14.75 -4.65 5.87
N VAL A 569 13.45 -4.42 5.67
CA VAL A 569 12.84 -3.07 5.71
C VAL A 569 11.61 -3.00 6.61
N GLY A 570 11.46 -3.94 7.54
CA GLY A 570 10.33 -4.00 8.48
C GLY A 570 9.05 -4.63 7.94
N TYR A 571 9.09 -5.23 6.74
CA TYR A 571 7.98 -5.98 6.16
C TYR A 571 8.43 -7.08 5.21
N THR A 572 7.58 -8.10 5.04
CA THR A 572 7.82 -9.24 4.15
C THR A 572 7.50 -8.89 2.69
N PRO A 573 7.91 -9.72 1.70
CA PRO A 573 7.51 -9.51 0.30
C PRO A 573 6.00 -9.44 0.06
N SER A 574 5.18 -10.00 0.96
CA SER A 574 3.72 -9.90 0.90
C SER A 574 3.16 -8.63 1.57
N GLY A 575 4.01 -7.71 2.05
CA GLY A 575 3.63 -6.48 2.75
C GLY A 575 3.18 -6.68 4.20
N ARG A 576 3.44 -7.85 4.81
CA ARG A 576 3.10 -8.10 6.23
C ARG A 576 4.22 -7.54 7.11
N PRO A 577 3.92 -7.00 8.31
CA PRO A 577 4.95 -6.58 9.25
C PRO A 577 6.00 -7.68 9.50
N ASP A 578 7.26 -7.28 9.59
CA ASP A 578 8.41 -8.15 9.91
C ASP A 578 9.24 -7.44 10.98
N ASN A 579 9.66 -8.18 12.01
CA ASN A 579 10.45 -7.61 13.10
C ASN A 579 11.89 -7.26 12.67
N ARG A 580 12.35 -7.78 11.53
CA ARG A 580 13.66 -7.44 10.97
C ARG A 580 13.56 -6.15 10.18
N ASN A 581 14.38 -5.18 10.57
CA ASN A 581 14.53 -3.92 9.86
C ASN A 581 15.99 -3.47 9.95
N ASP A 582 16.67 -3.43 8.82
CA ASP A 582 18.06 -2.96 8.76
C ASP A 582 18.13 -1.42 8.73
N LEU A 583 17.04 -0.76 8.32
CA LEU A 583 17.01 0.68 8.10
C LEU A 583 17.13 1.46 9.42
N TYR A 584 16.37 1.08 10.44
CA TYR A 584 16.31 1.76 11.73
C TYR A 584 15.72 0.87 12.82
N ASN A 585 16.02 1.18 14.07
CA ASN A 585 15.40 0.60 15.25
C ASN A 585 14.14 1.39 15.63
N SER A 586 13.04 0.69 15.91
CA SER A 586 11.79 1.32 16.33
C SER A 586 11.53 1.21 17.82
N ASP A 587 10.89 2.22 18.41
CA ASP A 587 10.36 2.13 19.77
C ASP A 587 9.07 1.28 19.84
N GLN A 588 8.52 1.15 21.04
CA GLN A 588 7.31 0.37 21.35
C GLN A 588 6.05 0.88 20.64
N ASN A 589 6.04 2.15 20.22
CA ASN A 589 4.95 2.76 19.44
C ASN A 589 5.22 2.70 17.93
N GLY A 590 6.35 2.14 17.52
CA GLY A 590 6.74 1.98 16.13
C GLY A 590 7.39 3.22 15.52
N PHE A 591 7.75 4.25 16.29
CA PHE A 591 8.51 5.41 15.81
C PHE A 591 10.03 5.14 15.86
N LEU A 592 10.87 6.06 15.37
CA LEU A 592 12.32 5.96 15.53
C LEU A 592 12.71 5.89 17.02
N SER A 593 13.47 4.87 17.40
CA SER A 593 14.11 4.77 18.73
C SER A 593 15.20 5.83 18.88
N ASN A 594 15.49 6.25 20.12
CA ASN A 594 16.68 7.07 20.40
C ASN A 594 17.98 6.25 20.24
N ASP A 595 17.89 4.94 20.47
CA ASP A 595 18.99 4.00 20.23
C ASP A 595 18.87 3.40 18.83
N GLN A 596 19.84 3.70 17.98
CA GLN A 596 19.94 3.26 16.59
C GLN A 596 21.15 2.33 16.37
N GLU A 597 21.76 1.78 17.42
CA GLU A 597 22.91 0.88 17.31
C GLU A 597 22.61 -0.31 16.38
N GLY A 598 23.56 -0.61 15.48
CA GLY A 598 23.45 -1.71 14.51
C GLY A 598 22.43 -1.52 13.39
N SER A 599 21.84 -0.32 13.25
CA SER A 599 20.98 0.05 12.12
C SER A 599 21.71 0.95 11.13
N ILE A 600 21.27 0.96 9.86
CA ILE A 600 21.84 1.83 8.84
C ILE A 600 21.65 3.31 9.20
N LEU A 601 20.56 3.69 9.87
CA LEU A 601 20.35 5.06 10.35
C LEU A 601 21.37 5.44 11.43
N GLY A 602 21.73 4.51 12.32
CA GLY A 602 22.76 4.74 13.35
C GLY A 602 24.15 4.91 12.73
N GLU A 603 24.51 4.07 11.76
CA GLU A 603 25.75 4.22 11.00
C GLU A 603 25.79 5.53 10.22
N TRP A 604 24.66 5.90 9.57
CA TRP A 604 24.52 7.18 8.88
C TRP A 604 24.76 8.37 9.81
N ASN A 605 24.14 8.38 10.99
CA ASN A 605 24.29 9.47 11.94
C ASN A 605 25.75 9.59 12.43
N THR A 606 26.40 8.45 12.69
CA THR A 606 27.81 8.41 13.10
C THR A 606 28.73 8.93 12.00
N TRP A 607 28.52 8.46 10.76
CA TRP A 607 29.27 8.88 9.58
C TRP A 607 29.08 10.38 9.29
N TYR A 608 27.85 10.88 9.35
CA TYR A 608 27.54 12.27 9.02
C TYR A 608 28.22 13.28 9.97
N GLU A 609 28.55 12.86 11.20
CA GLU A 609 29.26 13.69 12.17
C GLU A 609 30.79 13.50 12.13
N ASN A 610 31.29 12.28 11.92
CA ASN A 610 32.70 11.94 12.17
C ASN A 610 33.44 11.29 10.99
N ASP A 611 32.79 11.10 9.84
CA ASP A 611 33.24 10.26 8.73
C ASP A 611 33.53 8.79 9.14
N GLY A 612 33.62 7.88 8.15
CA GLY A 612 33.85 6.45 8.36
C GLY A 612 32.62 5.63 8.77
N THR A 613 32.71 4.30 8.58
CA THR A 613 31.66 3.33 8.88
C THR A 613 32.29 1.99 9.26
N ASP A 614 31.75 1.32 10.28
CA ASP A 614 32.24 0.01 10.76
C ASP A 614 31.28 -1.14 10.40
N ASP A 615 30.09 -0.83 9.90
CA ASP A 615 29.13 -1.85 9.46
C ASP A 615 29.50 -2.45 8.08
N PRO A 616 29.57 -3.78 7.93
CA PRO A 616 29.92 -4.45 6.67
C PRO A 616 28.85 -4.32 5.55
N ARG A 617 27.69 -3.72 5.85
CA ARG A 617 26.67 -3.36 4.87
C ARG A 617 26.93 -1.97 4.26
N CYS A 618 27.86 -1.22 4.83
CA CYS A 618 28.09 0.19 4.55
C CYS A 618 29.53 0.43 4.07
N VAL A 619 29.74 1.45 3.25
CA VAL A 619 31.07 1.97 2.89
C VAL A 619 30.97 3.45 2.57
N ASP A 620 31.99 4.24 2.93
CA ASP A 620 32.15 5.60 2.44
C ASP A 620 33.29 5.67 1.40
N ILE A 621 33.08 6.39 0.29
CA ILE A 621 34.06 6.50 -0.79
C ILE A 621 34.06 7.93 -1.33
N LEU A 622 35.23 8.49 -1.62
CA LEU A 622 35.36 9.79 -2.29
C LEU A 622 34.59 9.81 -3.62
N ALA A 623 33.85 10.89 -3.86
CA ALA A 623 33.04 11.11 -5.06
C ALA A 623 33.86 10.98 -6.35
N SER A 624 35.08 11.50 -6.34
CA SER A 624 36.01 11.39 -7.46
C SER A 624 36.46 9.95 -7.73
N ASP A 625 36.56 9.11 -6.71
CA ASP A 625 36.92 7.69 -6.82
C ASP A 625 35.72 6.85 -7.24
N VAL A 626 34.53 7.16 -6.73
CA VAL A 626 33.25 6.61 -7.21
C VAL A 626 33.09 6.86 -8.70
N TRP A 627 33.34 8.10 -9.15
CA TRP A 627 33.28 8.48 -10.57
C TRP A 627 34.22 7.62 -11.42
N ASN A 628 35.46 7.42 -10.96
CA ASN A 628 36.48 6.66 -11.69
C ASN A 628 36.35 5.14 -11.52
N ALA A 629 35.54 4.66 -10.57
CA ALA A 629 35.46 3.24 -10.22
C ALA A 629 34.97 2.35 -11.36
N HIS A 630 34.19 2.90 -12.30
CA HIS A 630 33.66 2.20 -13.46
C HIS A 630 33.46 3.15 -14.66
N PRO A 631 33.68 2.73 -15.92
CA PRO A 631 33.50 3.58 -17.11
C PRO A 631 32.10 4.14 -17.34
N SER A 632 31.08 3.54 -16.73
CA SER A 632 29.70 4.07 -16.78
C SER A 632 29.38 5.07 -15.68
N HIS A 633 30.34 5.38 -14.80
CA HIS A 633 30.15 6.24 -13.63
C HIS A 633 28.96 5.80 -12.77
N ARG A 634 28.85 4.48 -12.54
CA ARG A 634 27.75 3.89 -11.76
C ARG A 634 27.89 4.25 -10.29
N ILE A 635 26.76 4.54 -9.65
CA ILE A 635 26.68 4.96 -8.24
C ILE A 635 25.74 4.05 -7.44
N ASP A 636 25.56 2.79 -7.85
CA ASP A 636 24.71 1.87 -7.08
C ASP A 636 25.47 1.21 -5.91
N PRO A 637 24.87 1.14 -4.70
CA PRO A 637 25.57 0.69 -3.49
C PRO A 637 26.11 -0.74 -3.58
N LYS A 638 25.34 -1.64 -4.20
CA LYS A 638 25.71 -3.04 -4.40
C LYS A 638 27.11 -3.22 -4.97
N TYR A 639 27.44 -2.44 -6.02
CA TYR A 639 28.75 -2.51 -6.67
C TYR A 639 29.86 -2.00 -5.75
N HIS A 640 29.64 -0.86 -5.12
CA HIS A 640 30.65 -0.17 -4.30
C HIS A 640 30.92 -0.88 -2.97
N VAL A 641 29.87 -1.29 -2.24
CA VAL A 641 29.97 -2.11 -1.02
C VAL A 641 30.70 -3.42 -1.33
N TYR A 642 30.32 -4.12 -2.41
CA TYR A 642 31.04 -5.34 -2.80
C TYR A 642 32.51 -5.09 -3.12
N LYS A 643 32.83 -4.04 -3.88
CA LYS A 643 34.19 -3.74 -4.30
C LYS A 643 35.08 -3.37 -3.11
N ALA A 644 34.56 -2.62 -2.14
CA ALA A 644 35.27 -2.23 -0.94
C ALA A 644 35.65 -3.44 -0.08
N HIS A 645 34.70 -4.34 0.19
CA HIS A 645 34.94 -5.51 1.02
C HIS A 645 35.51 -6.71 0.24
N ALA A 646 35.75 -6.62 -1.06
CA ALA A 646 36.11 -7.76 -1.90
C ALA A 646 37.32 -8.56 -1.38
N GLN A 647 38.31 -7.86 -0.81
CA GLN A 647 39.55 -8.47 -0.30
C GLN A 647 39.40 -9.11 1.08
N GLU A 648 38.54 -8.56 1.93
CA GLU A 648 38.23 -9.12 3.27
C GLU A 648 37.57 -10.51 3.18
N LEU A 649 37.07 -10.85 1.99
CA LEU A 649 36.34 -12.08 1.73
C LEU A 649 37.24 -13.24 1.30
N ILE A 650 38.54 -13.01 1.14
CA ILE A 650 39.49 -14.06 0.74
C ILE A 650 39.71 -14.98 1.96
N PRO A 651 39.35 -16.28 1.88
CA PRO A 651 39.60 -17.20 2.97
C PRO A 651 41.10 -17.30 3.27
N SER A 652 41.46 -17.48 4.54
CA SER A 652 42.86 -17.65 4.94
C SER A 652 43.52 -18.79 4.17
N GLY A 653 44.70 -18.52 3.59
CA GLY A 653 45.48 -19.48 2.81
C GLY A 653 45.04 -19.66 1.35
N TRP A 654 43.98 -18.99 0.90
CA TRP A 654 43.55 -19.02 -0.50
C TRP A 654 44.25 -17.92 -1.31
N ALA A 655 44.58 -18.23 -2.57
CA ALA A 655 45.05 -17.23 -3.53
C ALA A 655 43.84 -16.52 -4.16
N ALA A 656 44.03 -15.31 -4.68
CA ALA A 656 42.99 -14.56 -5.38
C ALA A 656 43.52 -13.95 -6.68
N ALA A 657 42.70 -13.97 -7.73
CA ALA A 657 43.01 -13.33 -9.01
C ALA A 657 41.75 -12.89 -9.76
N PRO A 658 41.78 -11.82 -10.57
CA PRO A 658 40.65 -11.45 -11.41
C PRO A 658 40.27 -12.58 -12.37
N LEU A 659 38.98 -12.81 -12.60
CA LEU A 659 38.49 -13.90 -13.45
C LEU A 659 39.16 -13.88 -14.84
N SER A 660 39.33 -12.70 -15.44
CA SER A 660 39.99 -12.51 -16.74
C SER A 660 41.45 -12.96 -16.79
N SER A 661 42.15 -13.02 -15.66
CA SER A 661 43.51 -13.58 -15.60
C SER A 661 43.51 -15.11 -15.64
N LEU A 662 42.41 -15.73 -15.24
CA LEU A 662 42.26 -17.18 -15.11
C LEU A 662 41.58 -17.82 -16.32
N VAL A 663 40.67 -17.11 -16.97
CA VAL A 663 39.89 -17.63 -18.11
C VAL A 663 40.00 -16.74 -19.35
N GLU A 664 39.70 -17.31 -20.50
CA GLU A 664 39.47 -16.61 -21.76
C GLU A 664 38.10 -16.99 -22.34
N ARG A 665 37.46 -16.04 -23.03
CA ARG A 665 36.17 -16.29 -23.69
C ARG A 665 36.43 -16.97 -25.03
N LYS A 666 35.82 -18.14 -25.27
CA LYS A 666 35.91 -18.85 -26.54
C LYS A 666 34.66 -18.64 -27.38
N LYS A 667 34.88 -18.41 -28.68
CA LYS A 667 33.83 -18.26 -29.70
C LYS A 667 34.15 -19.18 -30.87
N ARG A 668 33.99 -20.49 -30.67
CA ARG A 668 34.12 -21.50 -31.74
C ARG A 668 32.85 -21.48 -32.58
N ALA A 669 32.72 -20.47 -33.46
CA ALA A 669 31.52 -20.29 -34.28
C ALA A 669 31.32 -21.49 -35.21
N VAL A 670 30.09 -21.98 -35.29
CA VAL A 670 29.73 -23.10 -36.17
C VAL A 670 29.13 -22.55 -37.45
N ASP A 671 29.67 -22.99 -38.58
CA ASP A 671 29.12 -22.74 -39.90
C ASP A 671 28.34 -23.97 -40.35
N PHE A 672 27.03 -23.94 -40.13
CA PHE A 672 26.15 -25.06 -40.44
C PHE A 672 26.00 -25.31 -41.95
N GLY A 673 26.24 -24.29 -42.79
CA GLY A 673 26.16 -24.41 -44.24
C GLY A 673 27.24 -25.30 -44.85
N LYS A 674 28.39 -25.45 -44.16
CA LYS A 674 29.47 -26.34 -44.60
C LYS A 674 29.14 -27.82 -44.47
N ASN A 675 28.30 -28.21 -43.51
CA ASN A 675 27.94 -29.59 -43.24
C ASN A 675 26.43 -29.70 -42.93
N PRO A 676 25.55 -29.52 -43.94
CA PRO A 676 24.10 -29.44 -43.74
C PRO A 676 23.48 -30.75 -43.22
N MET A 677 24.14 -31.89 -43.47
CA MET A 677 23.71 -33.22 -43.02
C MET A 677 24.36 -33.66 -41.70
N ARG A 678 25.26 -32.87 -41.10
CA ARG A 678 25.82 -33.21 -39.78
C ARG A 678 24.73 -33.01 -38.73
N GLU A 679 24.55 -34.01 -37.89
CA GLU A 679 23.73 -33.91 -36.68
C GLU A 679 24.50 -33.21 -35.55
N TYR A 680 23.81 -32.33 -34.84
CA TYR A 680 24.37 -31.56 -33.73
C TYR A 680 23.60 -31.82 -32.44
N LYS A 681 24.32 -31.97 -31.33
CA LYS A 681 23.72 -31.95 -29.99
C LYS A 681 23.50 -30.49 -29.58
N VAL A 682 22.29 -30.11 -29.17
CA VAL A 682 22.02 -28.74 -28.69
C VAL A 682 22.01 -28.70 -27.17
N LEU A 683 22.97 -27.99 -26.57
CA LEU A 683 23.09 -27.84 -25.13
C LEU A 683 22.32 -26.60 -24.63
N THR A 684 21.56 -26.77 -23.57
CA THR A 684 20.93 -25.70 -22.79
C THR A 684 21.17 -25.91 -21.29
N LEU A 685 20.93 -24.89 -20.47
CA LEU A 685 21.05 -24.98 -19.02
C LEU A 685 19.67 -24.81 -18.36
N SER A 686 19.36 -25.66 -17.39
CA SER A 686 18.20 -25.45 -16.51
C SER A 686 18.39 -24.23 -15.60
N GLN A 687 17.34 -23.80 -14.90
CA GLN A 687 17.43 -22.69 -13.94
C GLN A 687 18.38 -22.96 -12.76
N THR A 688 18.75 -24.23 -12.53
CA THR A 688 19.76 -24.62 -11.55
C THR A 688 21.13 -24.81 -12.19
N GLY A 689 21.32 -24.48 -13.47
CA GLY A 689 22.58 -24.65 -14.20
C GLY A 689 22.95 -26.09 -14.54
N VAL A 690 22.04 -27.06 -14.39
CA VAL A 690 22.28 -28.44 -14.85
C VAL A 690 22.19 -28.47 -16.38
N PRO A 691 23.19 -29.04 -17.09
CA PRO A 691 23.17 -29.16 -18.55
C PRO A 691 22.08 -30.11 -19.00
N ARG A 692 21.42 -29.75 -20.11
CA ARG A 692 20.42 -30.59 -20.78
C ARG A 692 20.63 -30.52 -22.29
N LEU A 693 20.52 -31.67 -22.95
CA LEU A 693 20.37 -31.68 -24.40
C LEU A 693 18.91 -31.41 -24.74
N ARG A 694 18.67 -30.55 -25.73
CA ARG A 694 17.32 -30.33 -26.25
C ARG A 694 16.94 -31.48 -27.17
N GLU A 695 15.72 -31.97 -27.01
CA GLU A 695 15.13 -32.92 -27.93
C GLU A 695 14.64 -32.22 -29.21
N ALA A 696 14.89 -32.86 -30.35
CA ALA A 696 14.34 -32.41 -31.62
C ALA A 696 12.83 -32.71 -31.67
N GLY A 697 12.07 -31.97 -32.47
CA GLY A 697 10.63 -32.13 -32.64
C GLY A 697 9.74 -31.69 -31.46
N VAL A 698 10.32 -31.30 -30.32
CA VAL A 698 9.58 -30.83 -29.14
C VAL A 698 9.39 -29.31 -29.16
N GLY A 699 8.14 -28.86 -29.18
CA GLY A 699 7.77 -27.44 -29.19
C GLY A 699 8.17 -26.76 -30.50
N ASN A 700 8.90 -25.64 -30.41
CA ASN A 700 9.40 -24.91 -31.57
C ASN A 700 10.78 -25.41 -32.07
N ASN A 701 11.20 -26.60 -31.67
CA ASN A 701 12.46 -27.19 -32.15
C ASN A 701 12.28 -27.77 -33.56
N PRO A 702 13.31 -27.73 -34.42
CA PRO A 702 13.27 -28.42 -35.69
C PRO A 702 13.08 -29.95 -35.47
N PRO A 703 12.54 -30.66 -36.48
CA PRO A 703 12.28 -32.10 -36.37
C PRO A 703 13.55 -32.91 -36.12
N GLU A 704 14.69 -32.44 -36.64
CA GLU A 704 16.02 -33.00 -36.39
C GLU A 704 17.02 -31.87 -36.16
N TRP A 705 18.12 -32.15 -35.46
CA TRP A 705 19.21 -31.19 -35.25
C TRP A 705 20.27 -31.29 -36.36
N LEU A 706 19.85 -31.33 -37.61
CA LEU A 706 20.76 -31.29 -38.77
C LEU A 706 21.20 -29.85 -39.07
N GLY A 707 22.43 -29.70 -39.55
CA GLY A 707 23.00 -28.39 -39.93
C GLY A 707 22.08 -27.54 -40.82
N MET A 708 21.36 -28.14 -41.76
CA MET A 708 20.45 -27.42 -42.65
C MET A 708 19.36 -26.63 -41.90
N TYR A 709 18.88 -27.14 -40.76
CA TYR A 709 17.84 -26.47 -39.96
C TYR A 709 18.36 -25.27 -39.16
N PHE A 710 19.68 -25.14 -39.02
CA PHE A 710 20.31 -23.99 -38.37
C PHE A 710 20.77 -22.92 -39.37
N ALA A 711 20.81 -23.21 -40.68
CA ALA A 711 21.35 -22.31 -41.69
C ALA A 711 20.64 -20.94 -41.71
N ASP A 712 19.33 -20.93 -41.47
CA ASP A 712 18.50 -19.72 -41.39
C ASP A 712 18.29 -19.21 -39.96
N SER A 713 19.05 -19.71 -38.98
CA SER A 713 18.88 -19.31 -37.58
C SER A 713 19.26 -17.84 -37.37
N SER A 714 18.35 -17.06 -36.78
CA SER A 714 18.63 -15.66 -36.38
C SER A 714 19.67 -15.55 -35.26
N SER A 715 20.01 -16.66 -34.60
CA SER A 715 20.96 -16.72 -33.49
C SER A 715 22.34 -17.18 -33.92
N LYS A 716 23.39 -16.66 -33.26
CA LYS A 716 24.75 -17.17 -33.43
C LYS A 716 24.97 -18.38 -32.51
N TRP A 717 25.65 -19.40 -33.05
CA TRP A 717 25.91 -20.66 -32.36
C TRP A 717 27.41 -20.93 -32.22
N TYR A 718 27.77 -21.59 -31.12
CA TYR A 718 29.14 -21.89 -30.75
C TYR A 718 29.28 -23.33 -30.27
N GLU A 719 30.34 -24.01 -30.70
CA GLU A 719 30.65 -25.39 -30.28
C GLU A 719 31.36 -25.39 -28.92
N VAL A 720 30.99 -26.32 -28.04
CA VAL A 720 31.61 -26.58 -26.73
C VAL A 720 32.49 -27.83 -26.77
N GLN A 721 33.51 -27.87 -25.92
CA GLN A 721 34.44 -28.97 -25.74
C GLN A 721 34.55 -29.32 -24.25
N GLU A 722 34.97 -30.54 -23.95
CA GLU A 722 35.26 -31.01 -22.61
C GLU A 722 36.26 -30.08 -21.92
N GLY A 723 36.00 -29.78 -20.66
CA GLY A 723 36.80 -28.84 -19.89
C GLY A 723 36.37 -27.37 -20.02
N ASP A 724 35.48 -27.04 -20.96
CA ASP A 724 34.89 -25.70 -21.01
C ASP A 724 33.89 -25.46 -19.87
N ILE A 725 33.68 -24.17 -19.58
CA ILE A 725 32.65 -23.70 -18.66
C ILE A 725 31.65 -22.87 -19.46
N VAL A 726 30.37 -23.24 -19.39
CA VAL A 726 29.26 -22.54 -20.05
C VAL A 726 28.39 -21.88 -19.00
N TYR A 727 27.98 -20.63 -19.19
CA TYR A 727 27.08 -19.95 -18.26
C TYR A 727 25.96 -19.22 -18.98
N SER A 728 24.84 -18.94 -18.30
CA SER A 728 23.77 -18.10 -18.86
C SER A 728 24.11 -16.63 -18.72
N GLY A 729 24.09 -15.86 -19.82
CA GLY A 729 24.32 -14.41 -19.79
C GLY A 729 23.26 -13.62 -19.01
N ILE A 730 22.06 -14.20 -18.82
CA ILE A 730 20.89 -13.58 -18.19
C ILE A 730 20.71 -14.05 -16.75
N ASP A 731 20.86 -15.36 -16.52
CA ASP A 731 20.60 -16.00 -15.21
C ASP A 731 21.87 -16.30 -14.40
N LEU A 732 23.02 -15.73 -14.77
CA LEU A 732 24.28 -15.92 -14.03
C LEU A 732 24.14 -15.64 -12.53
N TRP A 733 23.34 -14.65 -12.14
CA TRP A 733 23.08 -14.28 -10.74
C TRP A 733 22.37 -15.36 -9.91
N LYS A 734 21.77 -16.36 -10.57
CA LYS A 734 21.22 -17.59 -9.95
C LYS A 734 22.25 -18.71 -9.87
N GLY A 735 23.48 -18.50 -10.36
CA GLY A 735 24.50 -19.52 -10.48
C GLY A 735 24.25 -20.48 -11.64
N VAL A 736 23.65 -20.02 -12.75
CA VAL A 736 23.44 -20.85 -13.95
C VAL A 736 24.76 -20.96 -14.72
N VAL A 737 25.59 -21.89 -14.26
CA VAL A 737 26.93 -22.20 -14.79
C VAL A 737 27.10 -23.72 -14.87
N CYS A 738 27.77 -24.21 -15.90
CA CYS A 738 27.98 -25.63 -16.18
C CYS A 738 29.43 -25.90 -16.57
N TYR A 739 29.96 -27.02 -16.12
CA TYR A 739 31.20 -27.62 -16.61
C TYR A 739 30.86 -28.66 -17.69
N VAL A 740 31.51 -28.58 -18.84
CA VAL A 740 31.26 -29.47 -19.98
C VAL A 740 32.05 -30.76 -19.79
N THR A 741 31.34 -31.88 -19.63
CA THR A 741 31.90 -33.24 -19.58
C THR A 741 31.94 -33.88 -20.97
N ALA A 742 32.63 -35.02 -21.10
CA ALA A 742 32.72 -35.78 -22.35
C ALA A 742 31.36 -36.09 -23.02
N ASP A 743 30.28 -36.23 -22.24
CA ASP A 743 28.92 -36.50 -22.77
C ASP A 743 28.40 -35.39 -23.70
N TYR A 744 28.89 -34.16 -23.47
CA TYR A 744 28.50 -32.94 -24.16
C TYR A 744 29.57 -32.44 -25.15
N GLU A 745 30.64 -33.20 -25.38
CA GLU A 745 31.67 -32.88 -26.38
C GLU A 745 31.03 -32.63 -27.76
N GLY A 746 31.42 -31.54 -28.40
CA GLY A 746 30.92 -31.17 -29.74
C GLY A 746 29.47 -30.67 -29.78
N ALA A 747 28.83 -30.46 -28.63
CA ALA A 747 27.51 -29.83 -28.58
C ALA A 747 27.57 -28.35 -28.95
N VAL A 748 26.44 -27.77 -29.35
CA VAL A 748 26.31 -26.36 -29.72
C VAL A 748 25.42 -25.60 -28.75
N VAL A 749 25.81 -24.36 -28.47
CA VAL A 749 25.08 -23.40 -27.63
C VAL A 749 24.87 -22.08 -28.37
N THR A 750 23.81 -21.35 -28.01
CA THR A 750 23.59 -20.00 -28.57
C THR A 750 24.51 -18.97 -27.91
N GLN A 751 24.60 -17.77 -28.49
CA GLN A 751 25.35 -16.64 -27.93
C GLN A 751 24.92 -16.20 -26.51
N GLU A 752 23.71 -16.58 -26.09
CA GLU A 752 23.19 -16.33 -24.73
C GLU A 752 23.87 -17.22 -23.67
N TYR A 753 24.63 -18.23 -24.10
CA TYR A 753 25.39 -19.14 -23.26
C TYR A 753 26.89 -19.02 -23.54
N PRO A 754 27.58 -17.98 -23.02
CA PRO A 754 28.98 -17.80 -23.32
C PRO A 754 29.87 -18.91 -22.76
N ILE A 755 30.97 -19.16 -23.47
CA ILE A 755 31.93 -20.22 -23.15
C ILE A 755 33.21 -19.61 -22.59
N LEU A 756 33.67 -20.13 -21.45
CA LEU A 756 34.94 -19.80 -20.81
C LEU A 756 35.85 -21.02 -20.86
N LYS A 757 37.12 -20.78 -21.20
CA LYS A 757 38.19 -21.77 -21.10
C LYS A 757 39.21 -21.29 -20.07
N VAL A 758 39.61 -22.17 -19.17
CA VAL A 758 40.71 -21.89 -18.23
C VAL A 758 42.03 -21.78 -19.01
N LYS A 759 42.80 -20.71 -18.74
CA LYS A 759 44.09 -20.45 -19.39
C LYS A 759 45.19 -21.39 -18.88
N ASP A 760 45.21 -21.63 -17.58
CA ASP A 760 46.21 -22.46 -16.91
C ASP A 760 45.53 -23.45 -15.93
N PRO A 761 45.25 -24.69 -16.40
CA PRO A 761 44.67 -25.75 -15.57
C PRO A 761 45.57 -26.23 -14.42
N SER A 762 46.86 -25.87 -14.40
CA SER A 762 47.75 -26.18 -13.26
C SER A 762 47.51 -25.25 -12.08
N LYS A 763 46.91 -24.08 -12.33
CA LYS A 763 46.60 -23.05 -11.34
C LYS A 763 45.17 -23.14 -10.83
N ILE A 764 44.22 -23.34 -11.75
CA ILE A 764 42.80 -23.46 -11.40
C ILE A 764 42.16 -24.61 -12.15
N ASP A 765 41.49 -25.50 -11.41
CA ASP A 765 40.72 -26.59 -11.99
C ASP A 765 39.41 -26.05 -12.58
N PRO A 766 39.07 -26.35 -13.85
CA PRO A 766 37.90 -25.81 -14.52
C PRO A 766 36.58 -26.28 -13.88
N GLU A 767 36.54 -27.49 -13.35
CA GLU A 767 35.35 -28.00 -12.69
C GLU A 767 35.15 -27.34 -11.33
N PHE A 768 36.21 -27.19 -10.54
CA PHE A 768 36.20 -26.41 -9.30
C PHE A 768 35.73 -24.98 -9.56
N LEU A 769 36.25 -24.31 -10.58
CA LEU A 769 35.81 -22.95 -10.94
C LEU A 769 34.30 -22.93 -11.24
N SER A 770 33.79 -23.91 -11.99
CA SER A 770 32.34 -24.01 -12.24
C SER A 770 31.54 -24.17 -10.94
N VAL A 771 32.04 -24.94 -9.97
CA VAL A 771 31.40 -25.12 -8.65
C VAL A 771 31.43 -23.82 -7.85
N LEU A 772 32.58 -23.13 -7.84
CA LEU A 772 32.78 -21.88 -7.14
C LEU A 772 31.84 -20.78 -7.65
N LEU A 773 31.75 -20.60 -8.98
CA LEU A 773 30.86 -19.62 -9.61
C LEU A 773 29.37 -19.91 -9.31
N ARG A 774 29.01 -21.15 -8.95
CA ARG A 774 27.63 -21.50 -8.55
C ARG A 774 27.33 -21.26 -7.07
N SER A 775 28.37 -21.04 -6.26
CA SER A 775 28.22 -20.90 -4.81
C SER A 775 27.33 -19.72 -4.43
N LYS A 776 26.67 -19.78 -3.27
CA LYS A 776 25.86 -18.66 -2.74
C LYS A 776 26.68 -17.37 -2.64
N ARG A 777 27.99 -17.48 -2.38
CA ARG A 777 28.90 -16.34 -2.28
C ARG A 777 29.08 -15.67 -3.65
N PHE A 778 29.40 -16.44 -4.70
CA PHE A 778 29.49 -15.88 -6.06
C PHE A 778 28.16 -15.41 -6.63
N GLN A 779 27.04 -16.02 -6.24
CA GLN A 779 25.72 -15.47 -6.57
C GLN A 779 25.53 -14.06 -6.01
N LYS A 780 26.03 -13.75 -4.80
CA LYS A 780 26.03 -12.38 -4.26
C LYS A 780 26.93 -11.46 -5.08
N VAL A 781 28.14 -11.91 -5.45
CA VAL A 781 29.05 -11.17 -6.35
C VAL A 781 28.35 -10.82 -7.66
N PHE A 782 27.70 -11.80 -8.30
CA PHE A 782 26.98 -11.61 -9.55
C PHE A 782 25.79 -10.66 -9.41
N ARG A 783 25.09 -10.68 -8.28
CA ARG A 783 24.04 -9.68 -8.00
C ARG A 783 24.61 -8.27 -7.84
N ALA A 784 25.83 -8.14 -7.31
CA ALA A 784 26.49 -6.86 -7.13
C ALA A 784 26.96 -6.24 -8.45
N ILE A 785 27.54 -7.05 -9.33
CA ILE A 785 28.07 -6.56 -10.62
C ILE A 785 27.01 -6.44 -11.71
N ASN A 786 25.89 -7.17 -11.63
CA ASN A 786 24.84 -7.10 -12.64
C ASN A 786 24.10 -5.77 -12.61
N THR A 787 23.78 -5.27 -13.80
CA THR A 787 22.96 -4.05 -13.99
C THR A 787 21.56 -4.42 -14.50
N GLY A 788 20.59 -3.54 -14.26
CA GLY A 788 19.18 -3.74 -14.65
C GLY A 788 18.29 -4.36 -13.56
N HIS A 789 17.01 -4.57 -13.90
CA HIS A 789 15.94 -4.89 -12.95
C HIS A 789 15.28 -6.27 -13.21
N SER A 790 14.78 -6.88 -12.12
CA SER A 790 14.06 -8.17 -12.01
C SER A 790 14.36 -9.25 -13.07
N ASN A 791 13.76 -9.15 -14.26
CA ASN A 791 13.80 -10.19 -15.30
C ASN A 791 14.72 -9.87 -16.50
N ARG A 792 15.35 -8.69 -16.55
CA ARG A 792 16.30 -8.29 -17.61
C ARG A 792 17.65 -7.89 -17.02
N ARG A 793 18.17 -8.71 -16.10
CA ARG A 793 19.53 -8.54 -15.57
C ARG A 793 20.52 -9.01 -16.63
N ARG A 794 21.47 -8.15 -16.97
CA ARG A 794 22.57 -8.52 -17.86
C ARG A 794 23.89 -8.41 -17.12
N THR A 795 24.71 -9.43 -17.31
CA THR A 795 26.07 -9.44 -16.81
C THR A 795 26.92 -8.52 -17.67
N GLN A 796 27.41 -7.40 -17.10
CA GLN A 796 28.39 -6.58 -17.80
C GLN A 796 29.71 -7.33 -17.88
N GLN A 797 30.24 -7.49 -19.09
CA GLN A 797 31.39 -8.34 -19.31
C GLN A 797 32.66 -7.77 -18.66
N SER A 798 32.80 -6.44 -18.61
CA SER A 798 33.89 -5.76 -17.90
C SER A 798 33.91 -6.15 -16.42
N ASP A 799 32.77 -6.01 -15.73
CA ASP A 799 32.68 -6.31 -14.31
C ASP A 799 32.85 -7.81 -14.03
N PHE A 800 32.25 -8.67 -14.86
CA PHE A 800 32.43 -10.12 -14.74
C PHE A 800 33.89 -10.54 -14.87
N ASN A 801 34.60 -9.94 -15.83
CA ASN A 801 36.03 -10.18 -16.05
C ASN A 801 36.90 -9.72 -14.86
N GLN A 802 36.45 -8.73 -14.10
CA GLN A 802 37.15 -8.18 -12.93
C GLN A 802 36.73 -8.83 -11.62
N ALA A 803 35.71 -9.70 -11.60
CA ALA A 803 35.30 -10.41 -10.41
C ALA A 803 36.48 -11.20 -9.82
N LEU A 804 36.75 -10.99 -8.53
CA LEU A 804 37.88 -11.59 -7.83
C LEU A 804 37.57 -13.06 -7.53
N VAL A 805 38.33 -13.96 -8.14
CA VAL A 805 38.24 -15.41 -7.94
C VAL A 805 39.26 -15.84 -6.90
N TYR A 806 38.80 -16.36 -5.78
CA TYR A 806 39.63 -16.93 -4.73
C TYR A 806 39.59 -18.45 -4.78
N TYR A 807 40.75 -19.10 -4.65
CA TYR A 807 40.89 -20.55 -4.80
C TYR A 807 42.02 -21.11 -3.90
N PRO A 808 41.86 -22.35 -3.38
CA PRO A 808 42.86 -23.04 -2.58
C PRO A 808 43.93 -23.74 -3.45
N SER A 809 44.74 -24.60 -2.84
CA SER A 809 45.67 -25.49 -3.57
C SER A 809 44.94 -26.36 -4.61
N LEU A 810 45.62 -26.73 -5.70
CA LEU A 810 45.01 -27.51 -6.79
C LEU A 810 44.43 -28.86 -6.32
N ASN A 811 45.07 -29.51 -5.35
CA ASN A 811 44.57 -30.76 -4.79
C ASN A 811 43.26 -30.54 -4.05
N GLU A 812 43.17 -29.48 -3.24
CA GLU A 812 41.94 -29.12 -2.53
C GLU A 812 40.81 -28.73 -3.49
N GLN A 813 41.13 -28.00 -4.57
CA GLN A 813 40.17 -27.67 -5.63
C GLN A 813 39.53 -28.93 -6.23
N LYS A 814 40.35 -29.92 -6.61
CA LYS A 814 39.90 -31.19 -7.19
C LYS A 814 39.05 -32.01 -6.21
N GLU A 815 39.43 -32.04 -4.93
CA GLU A 815 38.65 -32.70 -3.88
C GLU A 815 37.27 -32.04 -3.69
N ILE A 816 37.20 -30.70 -3.69
CA ILE A 816 35.92 -29.97 -3.62
C ILE A 816 35.05 -30.28 -4.85
N ALA A 817 35.62 -30.21 -6.06
CA ALA A 817 34.90 -30.49 -7.29
C ALA A 817 34.33 -31.92 -7.30
N LYS A 818 35.16 -32.91 -6.93
CA LYS A 818 34.77 -34.31 -6.83
C LYS A 818 33.61 -34.52 -5.85
N LYS A 819 33.67 -33.95 -4.64
CA LYS A 819 32.58 -34.07 -3.65
C LYS A 819 31.25 -33.57 -4.20
N VAL A 820 31.25 -32.44 -4.91
CA VAL A 820 30.03 -31.88 -5.52
C VAL A 820 29.55 -32.73 -6.69
N ARG A 821 30.45 -33.26 -7.51
CA ARG A 821 30.12 -34.18 -8.61
C ARG A 821 29.47 -35.46 -8.08
N ASP A 822 30.08 -36.11 -7.10
CA ASP A 822 29.57 -37.34 -6.50
C ASP A 822 28.18 -37.14 -5.89
N ALA A 823 27.98 -36.03 -5.16
CA ALA A 823 26.68 -35.67 -4.61
C ALA A 823 25.62 -35.42 -5.70
N ARG A 824 25.99 -34.76 -6.81
CA ARG A 824 25.07 -34.55 -7.95
C ARG A 824 24.72 -35.85 -8.65
N SER A 825 25.69 -36.74 -8.84
CA SER A 825 25.46 -38.06 -9.42
C SER A 825 24.47 -38.87 -8.58
N GLN A 826 24.56 -38.79 -7.25
CA GLN A 826 23.59 -39.42 -6.35
C GLN A 826 22.17 -38.83 -6.51
N ILE A 827 22.05 -37.51 -6.62
CA ILE A 827 20.75 -36.85 -6.89
C ILE A 827 20.18 -37.32 -8.23
N THR A 828 20.98 -37.33 -9.30
CA THR A 828 20.54 -37.79 -10.63
C THR A 828 20.08 -39.25 -10.59
N ALA A 829 20.84 -40.13 -9.93
CA ALA A 829 20.48 -41.54 -9.77
C ALA A 829 19.18 -41.71 -8.97
N ALA A 830 18.97 -40.90 -7.91
CA ALA A 830 17.73 -40.91 -7.14
C ALA A 830 16.54 -40.41 -7.98
N MET A 831 16.70 -39.33 -8.75
CA MET A 831 15.65 -38.83 -9.65
C MET A 831 15.29 -39.82 -10.74
N GLN A 832 16.28 -40.52 -11.32
CA GLN A 832 16.03 -41.59 -12.29
C GLN A 832 15.24 -42.76 -11.68
N LYS A 833 15.56 -43.15 -10.44
CA LYS A 833 14.78 -44.16 -9.72
C LYS A 833 13.32 -43.74 -9.52
N VAL A 834 13.08 -42.49 -9.11
CA VAL A 834 11.71 -41.95 -9.00
C VAL A 834 10.99 -42.01 -10.35
N ALA A 835 11.61 -41.51 -11.43
CA ALA A 835 11.02 -41.52 -12.76
C ALA A 835 10.80 -42.93 -13.33
N THR A 836 11.58 -43.92 -12.89
CA THR A 836 11.33 -45.33 -13.22
C THR A 836 10.13 -45.86 -12.45
N VAL A 837 10.02 -45.59 -11.15
CA VAL A 837 8.84 -45.99 -10.35
C VAL A 837 7.56 -45.33 -10.87
N GLU A 838 7.61 -44.05 -11.23
CA GLU A 838 6.47 -43.36 -11.85
C GLU A 838 6.07 -44.01 -13.18
N ARG A 839 7.04 -44.33 -14.06
CA ARG A 839 6.76 -45.04 -15.31
C ARG A 839 6.25 -46.47 -15.11
N GLU A 840 6.73 -47.18 -14.09
CA GLU A 840 6.23 -48.51 -13.73
C GLU A 840 4.79 -48.44 -13.24
N ILE A 841 4.44 -47.41 -12.46
CA ILE A 841 3.06 -47.13 -12.06
C ILE A 841 2.21 -46.81 -13.29
N ASP A 842 2.63 -45.87 -14.13
CA ASP A 842 1.91 -45.49 -15.34
C ASP A 842 1.71 -46.69 -16.28
N ALA A 843 2.73 -47.53 -16.47
CA ALA A 843 2.63 -48.74 -17.27
C ALA A 843 1.71 -49.80 -16.64
N THR A 844 1.69 -49.90 -15.31
CA THR A 844 0.77 -50.79 -14.60
C THR A 844 -0.67 -50.30 -14.71
N LEU A 845 -0.89 -48.98 -14.61
CA LEU A 845 -2.19 -48.34 -14.77
C LEU A 845 -2.70 -48.43 -16.22
N LEU A 846 -1.83 -48.23 -17.21
CA LEU A 846 -2.16 -48.41 -18.63
C LEU A 846 -2.42 -49.88 -18.99
N ALA A 847 -1.73 -50.84 -18.35
CA ALA A 847 -2.03 -52.26 -18.49
C ALA A 847 -3.40 -52.64 -17.87
N THR A 848 -3.95 -51.82 -16.97
CA THR A 848 -5.34 -51.92 -16.50
C THR A 848 -6.35 -51.13 -17.36
N ASP A 849 -5.93 -50.14 -18.15
CA ASP A 849 -6.81 -49.40 -19.06
C ASP A 849 -7.24 -50.23 -20.29
N GLU A 850 -6.45 -51.23 -20.73
CA GLU A 850 -6.92 -52.24 -21.71
C GLU A 850 -8.13 -53.05 -21.21
N ILE A 851 -8.45 -53.01 -19.91
CA ILE A 851 -9.66 -53.62 -19.32
C ILE A 851 -10.84 -52.63 -19.29
N LEU A 852 -10.59 -51.33 -19.32
CA LEU A 852 -11.63 -50.28 -19.30
C LEU A 852 -12.19 -49.98 -20.70
N ASP A 853 -11.41 -50.15 -21.78
CA ASP A 853 -11.85 -49.96 -23.17
C ASP A 853 -12.80 -51.07 -23.72
N LEU A 854 -13.17 -52.06 -22.90
CA LEU A 854 -14.07 -53.15 -23.29
C LEU A 854 -15.53 -53.00 -22.81
N ASN A 855 -15.91 -51.89 -22.15
CA ASN A 855 -17.26 -51.75 -21.58
C ASN A 855 -18.05 -50.49 -21.97
N ASP A 856 -17.57 -49.66 -22.90
CA ASP A 856 -18.39 -48.55 -23.40
C ASP A 856 -19.31 -49.01 -24.55
N GLU A 857 -20.45 -49.64 -24.17
CA GLU A 857 -21.66 -49.48 -24.99
C GLU A 857 -22.09 -48.01 -24.95
N PRO A 858 -22.45 -47.40 -26.10
CA PRO A 858 -22.86 -46.01 -26.15
C PRO A 858 -24.27 -45.89 -25.55
N ILE A 859 -24.39 -45.20 -24.42
CA ILE A 859 -25.68 -44.74 -23.90
C ILE A 859 -25.94 -43.34 -24.46
N GLU A 860 -27.07 -43.23 -25.18
CA GLU A 860 -27.65 -42.04 -25.85
C GLU A 860 -27.75 -40.76 -25.00
#